data_AF-A0A085LX98-F1
#
_entry.id   AF-A0A085LX98-F1
#
_cell.length_a   1.000
_cell.length_b   1.000
_cell.length_c   1.000
_cell.angle_alpha   90.00
_cell.angle_beta   90.00
_cell.angle_gamma   90.00
#
_symmetry.space_group_name_H-M   'P 1'
#
loop_
_entity.id
_entity.type
_entity.pdbx_description
1 polymer ?
#
loop_
_entity_poly.entity_id
_entity_poly.type
_entity_poly.pdbx_seq_one_letter_code
_entity_poly.pdbx_strand_id
1 'polypeptide(L)'
;MATLYLGYALLSAFSYLRASTSDHQILVMRRDMTFGLLEEINQRSAICWHLSANQSAISTVVPNCAPFQSSSFDDVIRTVTPSFSMRTLDSIVAVKLEEIDEHNGAEDCDFCRQIDCDVLFALLLITVILALLVLVASLERDCDHMYVHTDEGLTEGSFTSRNYPKKYPSNLQCIYTFIAKEHFRVKLVFDSFQLAGSSSKCEDYIDIYSVLETPDVDLISQSLTGRYCGSVSPKIIISLHNVAVIVFHVRSNSVGGQGFAGTYSFISESPYSIGTQLNVKECHYLIYSSQLPNGSILSPTYPGKYPGNMHCIYQIIGEPGERIRLEFEDFDVYFGGDHCPYDSLTIYDGDSRYAPIVHKLCGLQQSLVLYSEKENLYLEFTTTNEVASEHRGFHIHFKFSRDFVSVDTLVGGQPGVAHLRGTECDLRVLSRKENEVTIMSPNHPRSYPSALCTYYIDGLKGAQDLEKVLLHFEVLSLTSSQKEHILSCEDAHVALFINGQNVATENPDLKYCSTNLATLPDTVESRGPRMILVQRTGNSTSDHGFKAVVKFETEITDQLTDFGIPGTPASDSNECTFHFNSLSGNEGVFNSPRYPENYPVDSTCVYWLNGRVGQRVHIYFDQFILAPSLSRADRCADRLELYNVYPNNRETVLGNYCAANYPGPILSAEGANRVRAVFFSDIRPTATGFRAHYRFVSQKYIKDIGQKNRCSEKITGSISGTISSPNFPIRYVKNLICDWEIRVRSGYRILLQPVVLNVEGMMSDDGRSSKCIRRSAHLATGNCRSAVIRIRNESSGHSNEFCGEKVVPGIRQFVSAKNVIYISFRTHPEKVNGLKGFNLSWTEFKQGGRCEGPENFHCNFSRICISSKVRCNELMDCGEGDNSDEFKCIDIKAFLTVPTVVQISRKVETREEDKTMISVGITAAIIVIIILAATAIGVKRQRKMRRARERLSNRIHLNANRLAEHSRAL
;
A
#
# COMPACT_ATOMS: atom_id res chain seq x y z
N MET A 1 14.28 58.68 -22.93
CA MET A 1 13.69 58.35 -24.25
C MET A 1 14.71 57.71 -25.19
N ALA A 2 15.87 58.32 -25.49
CA ALA A 2 16.90 57.65 -26.32
C ALA A 2 17.45 56.35 -25.69
N THR A 3 17.57 56.31 -24.36
CA THR A 3 18.09 55.17 -23.58
C THR A 3 17.21 53.92 -23.53
N LEU A 4 15.97 53.96 -24.05
CA LEU A 4 15.08 52.79 -24.10
C LEU A 4 15.14 52.02 -25.43
N TYR A 5 15.76 52.59 -26.47
CA TYR A 5 15.90 51.92 -27.77
C TYR A 5 17.17 51.06 -27.89
N LEU A 6 18.26 51.37 -27.19
CA LEU A 6 19.46 50.51 -27.15
C LEU A 6 19.21 49.19 -26.40
N GLY A 7 18.38 49.21 -25.35
CA GLY A 7 18.10 48.02 -24.53
C GLY A 7 17.41 46.88 -25.29
N TYR A 8 16.65 47.18 -26.34
CA TYR A 8 15.98 46.17 -27.17
C TYR A 8 16.89 45.57 -28.26
N ALA A 9 17.95 46.29 -28.69
CA ALA A 9 18.84 45.82 -29.75
C ALA A 9 19.84 44.74 -29.28
N LEU A 10 20.26 44.79 -28.01
CA LEU A 10 21.22 43.83 -27.45
C LEU A 10 20.57 42.49 -27.05
N LEU A 11 19.29 42.48 -26.69
CA LEU A 11 18.54 41.24 -26.40
C LEU A 11 18.15 40.42 -27.64
N SER A 12 18.19 41.02 -28.84
CA SER A 12 18.06 40.30 -30.11
C SER A 12 19.37 39.69 -30.63
N ALA A 13 20.52 40.04 -30.06
CA ALA A 13 21.83 39.59 -30.56
C ALA A 13 22.27 38.23 -29.97
N PHE A 14 21.93 37.94 -28.71
CA PHE A 14 22.39 36.73 -28.01
C PHE A 14 21.60 35.45 -28.32
N SER A 15 20.48 35.55 -29.05
CA SER A 15 19.60 34.43 -29.39
C SER A 15 19.80 33.88 -30.82
N TYR A 16 20.80 34.37 -31.56
CA TYR A 16 21.09 33.94 -32.94
C TYR A 16 22.50 33.36 -33.16
N LEU A 17 23.24 33.04 -32.09
CA LEU A 17 24.65 32.60 -32.17
C LEU A 17 24.98 31.33 -31.35
N ARG A 18 24.08 30.34 -31.32
CA ARG A 18 24.51 28.94 -31.05
C ARG A 18 23.69 27.82 -31.72
N ALA A 19 23.15 28.07 -32.92
CA ALA A 19 22.76 27.05 -33.89
C ALA A 19 22.70 27.68 -35.30
N SER A 20 23.28 27.12 -36.37
CA SER A 20 24.22 25.99 -36.44
C SER A 20 25.12 26.11 -37.67
N THR A 21 26.42 25.83 -37.48
CA THR A 21 27.38 25.41 -38.52
C THR A 21 28.29 24.40 -37.83
N SER A 22 28.22 23.12 -38.13
CA SER A 22 28.63 22.55 -39.41
C SER A 22 27.52 21.89 -40.23
N ASP A 23 27.47 22.20 -41.52
CA ASP A 23 26.86 21.35 -42.54
C ASP A 23 27.50 21.69 -43.90
N HIS A 24 27.90 20.70 -44.70
CA HIS A 24 28.00 20.73 -46.17
C HIS A 24 28.70 19.48 -46.75
N GLN A 25 27.93 18.59 -47.37
CA GLN A 25 28.04 18.13 -48.77
C GLN A 25 26.99 17.02 -49.06
N ILE A 26 26.37 16.86 -50.23
CA ILE A 26 26.01 17.79 -51.32
C ILE A 26 24.96 17.10 -52.23
N LEU A 27 23.85 17.78 -52.62
CA LEU A 27 22.90 17.45 -53.74
C LEU A 27 22.13 16.08 -53.69
N VAL A 28 20.97 15.82 -54.35
CA VAL A 28 20.11 16.61 -55.27
C VAL A 28 18.59 16.20 -55.27
N MET A 29 17.70 17.18 -55.53
CA MET A 29 16.32 17.16 -56.11
C MET A 29 15.16 16.22 -55.64
N ARG A 30 14.01 16.87 -55.33
CA ARG A 30 12.59 16.57 -55.75
C ARG A 30 11.90 15.29 -55.21
N ARG A 31 10.56 15.21 -55.02
CA ARG A 31 9.43 16.15 -55.29
C ARG A 31 8.18 15.83 -54.42
N ASP A 32 7.37 16.85 -54.14
CA ASP A 32 5.89 16.93 -54.04
C ASP A 32 5.00 15.84 -53.37
N MET A 33 4.12 16.32 -52.46
CA MET A 33 2.65 16.03 -52.34
C MET A 33 2.05 14.80 -51.59
N THR A 34 1.56 15.08 -50.37
CA THR A 34 0.16 14.96 -49.86
C THR A 34 -0.61 13.62 -49.65
N PHE A 35 -1.38 13.62 -48.54
CA PHE A 35 -2.72 13.03 -48.29
C PHE A 35 -2.92 11.50 -48.19
N GLY A 36 -3.85 11.08 -47.31
CA GLY A 36 -4.63 9.83 -47.45
C GLY A 36 -4.74 8.92 -46.21
N LEU A 37 -5.96 8.53 -45.85
CA LEU A 37 -6.30 7.42 -44.92
C LEU A 37 -7.03 6.32 -45.69
N LEU A 38 -6.85 5.04 -45.31
CA LEU A 38 -7.89 4.00 -45.03
C LEU A 38 -7.42 2.55 -45.32
N GLU A 39 -7.94 1.61 -44.51
CA GLU A 39 -8.36 0.21 -44.82
C GLU A 39 -7.37 -0.81 -45.48
N GLU A 40 -7.53 -2.13 -45.39
CA GLU A 40 -7.99 -3.05 -44.31
C GLU A 40 -7.61 -4.52 -44.66
N ILE A 41 -7.79 -5.50 -43.74
CA ILE A 41 -8.18 -6.93 -44.00
C ILE A 41 -7.29 -7.77 -44.98
N ASN A 42 -6.62 -8.90 -44.63
CA ASN A 42 -7.16 -10.17 -44.07
C ASN A 42 -6.07 -11.27 -43.80
N GLN A 43 -6.51 -12.44 -43.32
CA GLN A 43 -5.73 -13.66 -42.99
C GLN A 43 -5.80 -14.77 -44.09
N ARG A 44 -4.95 -15.83 -43.99
CA ARG A 44 -5.41 -17.25 -43.73
C ARG A 44 -4.33 -18.38 -43.79
N SER A 45 -4.37 -19.27 -42.77
CA SER A 45 -4.05 -20.74 -42.74
C SER A 45 -2.70 -21.27 -43.29
N ALA A 46 -2.12 -22.41 -42.85
CA ALA A 46 -2.55 -23.61 -42.08
C ALA A 46 -1.38 -24.07 -41.14
N ILE A 47 -1.50 -24.79 -40.00
CA ILE A 47 -2.16 -26.08 -39.66
C ILE A 47 -1.53 -27.26 -40.44
N CYS A 48 -0.98 -28.36 -39.88
CA CYS A 48 -0.54 -28.86 -38.54
C CYS A 48 0.50 -30.03 -38.83
N TRP A 49 1.01 -30.98 -38.01
CA TRP A 49 0.94 -31.55 -36.63
C TRP A 49 2.16 -32.57 -36.52
N HIS A 50 2.59 -33.28 -35.45
CA HIS A 50 2.40 -33.37 -33.98
C HIS A 50 3.52 -34.30 -33.37
N LEU A 51 3.74 -34.33 -32.03
CA LEU A 51 4.52 -35.35 -31.25
C LEU A 51 6.05 -35.51 -31.58
N SER A 52 6.92 -36.20 -30.81
CA SER A 52 7.09 -36.34 -29.33
C SER A 52 8.41 -37.08 -28.94
N ALA A 53 9.01 -36.71 -27.79
CA ALA A 53 9.83 -37.54 -26.87
C ALA A 53 11.28 -38.01 -27.21
N ASN A 54 12.12 -37.85 -26.18
CA ASN A 54 13.19 -38.74 -25.65
C ASN A 54 14.58 -39.01 -26.31
N GLN A 55 15.56 -38.93 -25.39
CA GLN A 55 16.73 -39.81 -25.18
C GLN A 55 18.03 -39.67 -26.02
N SER A 56 19.04 -39.24 -25.27
CA SER A 56 20.49 -39.50 -25.37
C SER A 56 20.95 -40.91 -25.78
N ALA A 57 22.08 -41.02 -26.51
CA ALA A 57 23.23 -41.86 -26.14
C ALA A 57 24.48 -41.73 -27.08
N ILE A 58 25.65 -41.52 -26.47
CA ILE A 58 26.92 -42.29 -26.65
C ILE A 58 27.52 -42.53 -28.07
N SER A 59 28.67 -41.87 -28.32
CA SER A 59 30.00 -42.33 -28.85
C SER A 59 30.14 -43.38 -29.98
N THR A 60 31.30 -43.66 -30.62
CA THR A 60 32.74 -43.30 -30.41
C THR A 60 33.53 -43.54 -31.72
N VAL A 61 34.51 -42.68 -32.08
CA VAL A 61 35.78 -43.06 -32.77
C VAL A 61 36.91 -42.13 -32.30
N VAL A 62 38.12 -42.67 -32.18
CA VAL A 62 39.36 -42.17 -31.50
C VAL A 62 40.56 -42.88 -32.21
N PRO A 63 41.87 -42.47 -32.14
CA PRO A 63 42.56 -41.35 -31.46
C PRO A 63 43.45 -40.44 -32.36
N ASN A 64 44.03 -39.36 -31.81
CA ASN A 64 45.50 -39.27 -31.59
C ASN A 64 45.97 -38.04 -30.78
N CYS A 65 46.74 -38.33 -29.73
CA CYS A 65 47.77 -37.55 -29.01
C CYS A 65 47.64 -36.03 -28.75
N ALA A 66 47.66 -35.69 -27.46
CA ALA A 66 48.18 -34.46 -26.83
C ALA A 66 49.26 -34.89 -25.78
N PRO A 67 49.80 -34.06 -24.85
CA PRO A 67 49.74 -32.59 -24.65
C PRO A 67 51.14 -31.95 -24.38
N PHE A 68 51.21 -30.64 -24.06
CA PHE A 68 51.86 -30.07 -22.83
C PHE A 68 51.81 -28.52 -22.75
N GLN A 69 52.39 -27.92 -21.70
CA GLN A 69 52.31 -26.50 -21.29
C GLN A 69 53.67 -25.75 -21.30
N SER A 70 53.59 -24.40 -21.28
CA SER A 70 54.45 -23.42 -20.57
C SER A 70 55.95 -23.15 -20.88
N SER A 71 56.23 -21.89 -21.29
CA SER A 71 57.31 -20.97 -20.81
C SER A 71 58.80 -21.07 -21.27
N SER A 72 59.53 -19.93 -21.10
CA SER A 72 60.94 -19.57 -21.45
C SER A 72 61.28 -19.45 -22.97
N PHE A 73 61.99 -18.41 -23.50
CA PHE A 73 63.31 -17.78 -23.20
C PHE A 73 64.50 -18.74 -23.50
N ASP A 74 65.55 -18.45 -24.29
CA ASP A 74 66.06 -17.25 -25.02
C ASP A 74 66.61 -17.67 -26.44
N ASP A 75 67.13 -16.86 -27.38
CA ASP A 75 67.45 -15.42 -27.50
C ASP A 75 66.80 -14.87 -28.82
N VAL A 76 67.36 -14.22 -29.87
CA VAL A 76 68.71 -13.79 -30.30
C VAL A 76 68.68 -12.30 -30.73
N ILE A 77 69.28 -11.41 -29.92
CA ILE A 77 70.30 -10.39 -30.30
C ILE A 77 70.24 -9.87 -31.77
N ARG A 78 70.09 -8.56 -32.08
CA ARG A 78 70.62 -7.36 -31.40
C ARG A 78 69.94 -6.02 -31.82
N THR A 79 69.51 -5.21 -30.83
CA THR A 79 69.82 -3.76 -30.59
C THR A 79 69.59 -2.67 -31.67
N VAL A 80 69.29 -1.39 -31.38
CA VAL A 80 69.06 -0.54 -30.16
C VAL A 80 68.40 0.76 -30.72
N THR A 81 67.30 1.35 -30.22
CA THR A 81 67.04 2.06 -28.92
C THR A 81 67.95 3.30 -28.70
N PRO A 82 67.73 4.23 -27.74
CA PRO A 82 66.77 4.28 -26.64
C PRO A 82 65.93 5.59 -26.59
N SER A 83 65.69 6.12 -25.39
CA SER A 83 64.55 6.98 -25.02
C SER A 83 64.90 8.01 -23.91
N PHE A 84 63.86 8.63 -23.33
CA PHE A 84 63.79 9.28 -21.99
C PHE A 84 64.01 10.80 -21.79
N SER A 85 63.10 11.34 -20.96
CA SER A 85 63.30 12.35 -19.90
C SER A 85 63.00 13.85 -20.16
N MET A 86 62.57 14.50 -19.07
CA MET A 86 62.30 15.94 -18.92
C MET A 86 63.59 16.72 -18.63
N ARG A 87 63.65 18.01 -19.03
CA ARG A 87 63.74 19.19 -18.12
C ARG A 87 64.02 20.52 -18.84
N THR A 88 63.62 21.61 -18.16
CA THR A 88 64.15 23.00 -18.22
C THR A 88 63.89 23.89 -19.45
N LEU A 89 63.89 25.21 -19.17
CA LEU A 89 63.83 26.36 -20.09
C LEU A 89 65.08 26.37 -21.02
N ASP A 90 65.12 27.06 -22.17
CA ASP A 90 65.02 28.52 -22.31
C ASP A 90 64.85 29.06 -23.75
N SER A 91 64.18 30.22 -23.85
CA SER A 91 64.41 31.43 -24.70
C SER A 91 64.96 31.42 -26.15
N ILE A 92 64.72 32.56 -26.85
CA ILE A 92 65.27 33.04 -28.16
C ILE A 92 64.59 32.41 -29.42
N VAL A 93 64.17 33.05 -30.53
CA VAL A 93 64.06 34.43 -31.12
C VAL A 93 64.60 34.45 -32.57
N ALA A 94 63.92 35.23 -33.44
CA ALA A 94 64.33 35.72 -34.77
C ALA A 94 64.34 34.78 -36.01
N VAL A 95 63.45 35.12 -36.96
CA VAL A 95 63.55 34.89 -38.43
C VAL A 95 62.75 36.04 -39.10
N LYS A 96 63.16 36.72 -40.18
CA LYS A 96 64.49 37.08 -40.71
C LYS A 96 64.26 38.30 -41.65
N LEU A 97 65.19 39.26 -41.71
CA LEU A 97 65.16 40.37 -42.68
C LEU A 97 65.94 40.03 -43.96
N GLU A 98 65.59 40.69 -45.07
CA GLU A 98 66.42 40.88 -46.26
C GLU A 98 66.03 42.22 -46.93
N GLU A 99 66.98 42.88 -47.59
CA GLU A 99 66.96 44.32 -47.95
C GLU A 99 66.76 44.56 -49.46
N ILE A 100 66.23 45.74 -49.85
CA ILE A 100 66.59 46.45 -51.11
C ILE A 100 66.56 47.98 -50.89
N ASP A 101 67.75 48.59 -51.00
CA ASP A 101 68.17 49.95 -51.43
C ASP A 101 67.38 51.25 -51.18
N GLU A 102 68.17 52.32 -50.94
CA GLU A 102 67.77 53.72 -50.85
C GLU A 102 67.78 54.45 -52.21
N HIS A 103 66.92 55.48 -52.39
CA HIS A 103 67.33 56.68 -53.13
C HIS A 103 66.56 57.95 -52.70
N ASN A 104 67.19 59.12 -52.94
CA ASN A 104 66.76 60.42 -52.42
C ASN A 104 65.60 61.07 -53.20
N GLY A 105 64.76 61.82 -52.49
CA GLY A 105 63.82 62.80 -53.05
C GLY A 105 62.94 63.42 -51.97
N ALA A 106 62.87 64.74 -51.89
CA ALA A 106 62.05 65.47 -50.91
C ALA A 106 61.19 66.51 -51.64
N GLU A 107 59.91 66.60 -51.28
CA GLU A 107 59.06 67.79 -51.48
C GLU A 107 57.79 67.73 -50.60
N ASP A 108 57.04 68.82 -50.58
CA ASP A 108 56.21 69.37 -49.50
C ASP A 108 55.05 68.55 -48.86
N CYS A 109 54.69 69.09 -47.69
CA CYS A 109 53.37 69.22 -47.02
C CYS A 109 52.10 69.04 -47.90
N ASP A 110 50.89 68.79 -47.38
CA ASP A 110 50.33 69.09 -46.06
C ASP A 110 49.03 68.28 -45.79
N PHE A 111 48.90 67.59 -44.66
CA PHE A 111 47.56 67.25 -44.11
C PHE A 111 47.62 66.96 -42.61
N CYS A 112 47.36 67.97 -41.79
CA CYS A 112 47.35 67.83 -40.34
C CYS A 112 45.96 67.47 -39.77
N ARG A 113 45.97 66.78 -38.62
CA ARG A 113 44.97 66.88 -37.54
C ARG A 113 43.60 66.18 -37.71
N GLN A 114 43.58 64.89 -37.41
CA GLN A 114 42.49 64.28 -36.63
C GLN A 114 43.10 63.17 -35.74
N ILE A 115 42.86 63.20 -34.42
CA ILE A 115 43.08 62.03 -33.55
C ILE A 115 41.67 61.54 -33.21
N ASP A 116 41.30 60.36 -33.71
CA ASP A 116 39.91 59.94 -33.66
C ASP A 116 39.45 59.64 -32.24
N CYS A 117 38.31 60.26 -31.89
CA CYS A 117 37.64 60.04 -30.61
C CYS A 117 37.31 58.56 -30.37
N ASP A 118 37.15 57.77 -31.44
CA ASP A 118 36.80 56.35 -31.37
C ASP A 118 37.89 55.49 -30.70
N VAL A 119 39.18 55.83 -30.86
CA VAL A 119 40.28 55.13 -30.16
C VAL A 119 40.24 55.43 -28.66
N LEU A 120 39.98 56.69 -28.32
CA LEU A 120 39.81 57.15 -26.94
C LEU A 120 38.56 56.56 -26.28
N PHE A 121 37.47 56.45 -27.05
CA PHE A 121 36.20 55.86 -26.61
C PHE A 121 36.30 54.34 -26.47
N ALA A 122 37.03 53.65 -27.36
CA ALA A 122 37.31 52.22 -27.24
C ALA A 122 38.16 51.92 -25.99
N LEU A 123 39.20 52.71 -25.71
CA LEU A 123 40.00 52.58 -24.48
C LEU A 123 39.16 52.88 -23.22
N LEU A 124 38.27 53.87 -23.25
CA LEU A 124 37.31 54.12 -22.17
C LEU A 124 36.31 52.97 -22.00
N LEU A 125 35.80 52.39 -23.08
CA LEU A 125 34.88 51.27 -23.03
C LEU A 125 35.56 50.02 -22.48
N ILE A 126 36.79 49.72 -22.93
CA ILE A 126 37.59 48.58 -22.44
C ILE A 126 37.94 48.76 -20.97
N THR A 127 38.34 49.96 -20.53
CA THR A 127 38.63 50.22 -19.11
C THR A 127 37.37 50.22 -18.23
N VAL A 128 36.22 50.67 -18.73
CA VAL A 128 34.92 50.54 -18.04
C VAL A 128 34.45 49.08 -17.99
N ILE A 129 34.66 48.29 -19.05
CA ILE A 129 34.34 46.85 -19.06
C ILE A 129 35.28 46.09 -18.12
N LEU A 130 36.58 46.40 -18.09
CA LEU A 130 37.52 45.84 -17.11
C LEU A 130 37.18 46.26 -15.68
N ALA A 131 36.81 47.52 -15.45
CA ALA A 131 36.35 47.99 -14.14
C ALA A 131 35.03 47.31 -13.71
N LEU A 132 34.11 47.05 -14.65
CA LEU A 132 32.89 46.29 -14.39
C LEU A 132 33.16 44.81 -14.15
N LEU A 133 34.07 44.17 -14.89
CA LEU A 133 34.49 42.79 -14.66
C LEU A 133 35.22 42.66 -13.31
N VAL A 134 36.04 43.63 -12.93
CA VAL A 134 36.64 43.72 -11.59
C VAL A 134 35.58 43.96 -10.52
N LEU A 135 34.57 44.81 -10.75
CA LEU A 135 33.44 45.02 -9.83
C LEU A 135 32.54 43.78 -9.69
N VAL A 136 32.39 42.98 -10.75
CA VAL A 136 31.62 41.72 -10.75
C VAL A 136 32.42 40.58 -10.11
N ALA A 137 33.74 40.52 -10.31
CA ALA A 137 34.63 39.64 -9.54
C ALA A 137 34.70 40.05 -8.06
N SER A 138 34.66 41.36 -7.77
CA SER A 138 34.47 41.90 -6.41
C SER A 138 33.04 41.72 -5.87
N LEU A 139 32.20 40.97 -6.59
CA LEU A 139 30.85 40.56 -6.16
C LEU A 139 30.77 39.05 -5.83
N GLU A 140 31.88 38.31 -5.90
CA GLU A 140 32.03 37.09 -5.12
C GLU A 140 31.87 37.45 -3.64
N ARG A 141 31.12 36.65 -2.89
CA ARG A 141 30.83 36.94 -1.48
C ARG A 141 32.03 36.47 -0.66
N ASP A 142 32.62 37.36 0.14
CA ASP A 142 33.82 37.16 0.99
C ASP A 142 33.82 35.94 1.98
N CYS A 143 32.86 35.02 1.89
CA CYS A 143 32.77 33.83 2.74
C CYS A 143 32.14 32.61 2.06
N ASP A 144 31.91 32.64 0.74
CA ASP A 144 31.57 31.42 0.02
C ASP A 144 32.85 30.56 -0.10
N HIS A 145 32.75 29.27 0.19
CA HIS A 145 33.87 28.34 0.27
C HIS A 145 33.57 27.06 -0.53
N MET A 146 34.55 26.57 -1.28
CA MET A 146 34.43 25.35 -2.07
C MET A 146 35.57 24.37 -1.77
N TYR A 147 35.21 23.13 -1.44
CA TYR A 147 36.12 22.04 -1.10
C TYR A 147 35.96 20.92 -2.13
N VAL A 148 36.99 20.66 -2.93
CA VAL A 148 36.94 19.70 -4.04
C VAL A 148 37.96 18.59 -3.81
N HIS A 149 37.52 17.34 -3.90
CA HIS A 149 38.40 16.18 -3.87
C HIS A 149 39.16 16.07 -5.21
N THR A 150 40.45 16.44 -5.22
CA THR A 150 41.36 16.25 -6.38
C THR A 150 42.37 15.13 -6.09
N ASP A 151 43.21 14.73 -7.07
CA ASP A 151 44.16 13.61 -6.88
C ASP A 151 45.40 13.99 -6.05
N GLU A 152 45.73 15.27 -5.99
CA GLU A 152 46.79 15.84 -5.14
C GLU A 152 46.20 16.62 -3.93
N GLY A 153 44.88 16.55 -3.76
CA GLY A 153 44.12 17.32 -2.76
C GLY A 153 43.99 16.64 -1.40
N LEU A 154 43.59 17.43 -0.40
CA LEU A 154 43.29 16.90 0.93
C LEU A 154 41.98 16.09 0.91
N THR A 155 42.05 14.83 1.34
CA THR A 155 40.89 13.94 1.50
C THR A 155 40.03 14.27 2.71
N GLU A 156 40.58 15.02 3.68
CA GLU A 156 39.90 15.52 4.87
C GLU A 156 40.43 16.92 5.25
N GLY A 157 39.62 17.68 6.00
CA GLY A 157 40.00 19.02 6.44
C GLY A 157 38.97 19.62 7.40
N SER A 158 39.11 20.92 7.68
CA SER A 158 38.18 21.65 8.55
C SER A 158 37.49 22.81 7.83
N PHE A 159 36.29 23.14 8.31
CA PHE A 159 35.46 24.25 7.83
C PHE A 159 34.92 25.03 9.03
N THR A 160 34.82 26.35 8.91
CA THR A 160 34.38 27.23 10.00
C THR A 160 33.53 28.40 9.51
N SER A 161 32.63 28.89 10.36
CA SER A 161 31.87 30.12 10.13
C SER A 161 32.80 31.35 10.14
N ARG A 162 32.54 32.35 9.29
CA ARG A 162 33.31 33.62 9.24
C ARG A 162 33.53 34.19 10.65
N ASN A 163 34.78 34.50 10.98
CA ASN A 163 35.32 34.97 12.27
C ASN A 163 35.50 33.95 13.42
N TYR A 164 35.12 32.67 13.27
CA TYR A 164 35.26 31.66 14.35
C TYR A 164 36.70 31.64 14.94
N PRO A 165 36.89 31.54 16.28
CA PRO A 165 35.89 31.38 17.34
C PRO A 165 35.28 32.69 17.86
N LYS A 166 35.52 33.84 17.21
CA LYS A 166 34.84 35.10 17.50
C LYS A 166 33.45 35.11 16.84
N LYS A 167 32.58 35.99 17.32
CA LYS A 167 31.21 36.13 16.79
C LYS A 167 31.20 36.45 15.29
N TYR A 168 30.31 35.79 14.55
CA TYR A 168 30.06 36.08 13.14
C TYR A 168 29.32 37.43 12.97
N PRO A 169 29.51 38.14 11.83
CA PRO A 169 28.83 39.40 11.56
C PRO A 169 27.34 39.20 11.22
N SER A 170 26.53 40.24 11.46
CA SER A 170 25.13 40.29 11.03
C SER A 170 24.99 40.51 9.52
N ASN A 171 23.80 40.24 8.97
CA ASN A 171 23.49 40.36 7.53
C ASN A 171 24.41 39.53 6.62
N LEU A 172 24.68 38.28 7.01
CA LEU A 172 25.63 37.39 6.34
C LEU A 172 24.90 36.26 5.61
N GLN A 173 25.35 35.94 4.39
CA GLN A 173 25.00 34.70 3.72
C GLN A 173 26.28 34.10 3.12
N CYS A 174 26.62 32.88 3.52
CA CYS A 174 27.80 32.14 3.07
C CYS A 174 27.38 30.74 2.60
N ILE A 175 27.98 30.25 1.53
CA ILE A 175 27.72 28.93 0.94
C ILE A 175 29.01 28.10 1.05
N TYR A 176 28.91 26.92 1.68
CA TYR A 176 30.01 25.96 1.79
C TYR A 176 29.67 24.74 0.92
N THR A 177 30.37 24.60 -0.20
CA THR A 177 30.13 23.54 -1.19
C THR A 177 31.23 22.49 -1.12
N PHE A 178 30.85 21.23 -0.94
CA PHE A 178 31.75 20.09 -0.85
C PHE A 178 31.49 19.15 -2.03
N ILE A 179 32.52 18.89 -2.84
CA ILE A 179 32.44 18.11 -4.08
C ILE A 179 33.43 16.96 -3.99
N ALA A 180 32.92 15.74 -3.82
CA ALA A 180 33.70 14.51 -3.91
C ALA A 180 33.83 14.06 -5.39
N LYS A 181 34.84 13.22 -5.66
CA LYS A 181 34.97 12.47 -6.92
C LYS A 181 33.82 11.44 -7.06
N GLU A 182 33.69 10.89 -8.26
CA GLU A 182 32.89 9.69 -8.51
C GLU A 182 33.27 8.56 -7.53
N HIS A 183 32.28 7.81 -7.04
CA HIS A 183 32.41 6.79 -6.01
C HIS A 183 32.93 7.27 -4.63
N PHE A 184 32.94 8.59 -4.38
CA PHE A 184 33.15 9.16 -3.06
C PHE A 184 31.95 10.00 -2.61
N ARG A 185 31.77 10.11 -1.30
CA ARG A 185 30.70 10.86 -0.62
C ARG A 185 31.29 11.80 0.41
N VAL A 186 30.56 12.86 0.75
CA VAL A 186 30.96 13.84 1.76
C VAL A 186 30.46 13.40 3.14
N LYS A 187 31.38 13.27 4.09
CA LYS A 187 31.10 13.19 5.52
C LYS A 187 31.37 14.54 6.17
N LEU A 188 30.43 15.03 6.97
CA LEU A 188 30.57 16.26 7.77
C LEU A 188 30.33 15.95 9.25
N VAL A 189 31.19 16.48 10.11
CA VAL A 189 31.10 16.40 11.58
C VAL A 189 31.23 17.82 12.14
N PHE A 190 30.35 18.19 13.08
CA PHE A 190 30.37 19.51 13.72
C PHE A 190 30.97 19.40 15.12
N ASP A 191 32.15 19.99 15.31
CA ASP A 191 32.90 19.98 16.58
C ASP A 191 32.43 21.09 17.53
N SER A 192 31.83 22.16 16.97
CA SER A 192 31.31 23.31 17.73
C SER A 192 30.15 23.96 16.96
N PHE A 193 29.07 24.33 17.66
CA PHE A 193 27.88 24.92 17.06
C PHE A 193 27.12 25.83 18.02
N GLN A 194 27.03 27.12 17.69
CA GLN A 194 26.28 28.14 18.44
C GLN A 194 25.80 29.27 17.52
N LEU A 195 24.57 29.15 17.03
CA LEU A 195 23.84 30.16 16.25
C LEU A 195 22.73 30.84 17.07
N ALA A 196 22.22 31.97 16.60
CA ALA A 196 21.15 32.70 17.30
C ALA A 196 19.76 32.05 17.11
N GLY A 197 18.92 32.15 18.14
CA GLY A 197 17.57 31.58 18.18
C GLY A 197 17.49 30.28 18.98
N SER A 198 16.47 29.47 18.70
CA SER A 198 16.21 28.18 19.35
C SER A 198 15.61 27.18 18.38
N SER A 199 15.57 25.89 18.73
CA SER A 199 14.99 24.83 17.87
C SER A 199 13.52 25.07 17.48
N SER A 200 12.74 25.82 18.27
CA SER A 200 11.37 26.21 17.92
C SER A 200 11.28 27.49 17.06
N LYS A 201 12.35 28.29 17.03
CA LYS A 201 12.45 29.58 16.32
C LYS A 201 13.91 29.84 15.95
N CYS A 202 14.36 29.26 14.83
CA CYS A 202 15.66 29.63 14.27
C CYS A 202 15.66 31.11 13.88
N GLU A 203 16.66 31.86 14.35
CA GLU A 203 16.86 33.25 13.93
C GLU A 203 17.89 33.29 12.82
N ASP A 204 19.12 32.93 13.16
CA ASP A 204 20.16 32.55 12.20
C ASP A 204 20.17 31.01 12.09
N TYR A 205 20.59 30.49 10.95
CA TYR A 205 20.58 29.04 10.71
C TYR A 205 21.59 28.61 9.65
N ILE A 206 21.93 27.32 9.67
CA ILE A 206 22.42 26.63 8.47
C ILE A 206 21.30 25.77 7.88
N ASP A 207 21.15 25.82 6.56
CA ASP A 207 20.41 24.85 5.76
C ASP A 207 21.42 23.87 5.15
N ILE A 208 21.22 22.56 5.37
CA ILE A 208 22.09 21.51 4.83
C ILE A 208 21.37 20.76 3.71
N TYR A 209 22.02 20.63 2.57
CA TYR A 209 21.60 19.83 1.42
C TYR A 209 22.63 18.73 1.19
N SER A 210 22.26 17.47 1.42
CA SER A 210 23.16 16.30 1.30
C SER A 210 22.69 15.26 0.29
N VAL A 211 21.75 15.62 -0.57
CA VAL A 211 21.06 14.75 -1.54
C VAL A 211 21.30 15.23 -2.98
N LEU A 212 22.47 15.83 -3.25
CA LEU A 212 22.75 16.54 -4.51
C LEU A 212 23.65 15.69 -5.43
N GLU A 213 23.16 15.39 -6.63
CA GLU A 213 23.95 14.71 -7.68
C GLU A 213 25.00 15.64 -8.33
N THR A 214 24.78 16.96 -8.31
CA THR A 214 25.63 17.97 -8.98
C THR A 214 25.64 19.29 -8.18
N PRO A 215 26.69 20.14 -8.33
CA PRO A 215 26.79 21.41 -7.60
C PRO A 215 25.92 22.52 -8.20
N ASP A 216 25.73 22.54 -9.52
CA ASP A 216 25.09 23.64 -10.27
C ASP A 216 23.56 23.54 -10.30
N VAL A 217 22.93 23.35 -9.13
CA VAL A 217 21.48 23.18 -8.99
C VAL A 217 20.82 24.30 -8.18
N ASP A 218 19.58 24.66 -8.56
CA ASP A 218 18.77 25.58 -7.75
C ASP A 218 18.35 24.92 -6.43
N LEU A 219 19.09 25.21 -5.36
CA LEU A 219 18.85 24.71 -4.00
C LEU A 219 17.43 24.98 -3.48
N ILE A 220 16.70 25.96 -4.02
CA ILE A 220 15.30 26.24 -3.66
C ILE A 220 14.36 25.12 -4.15
N SER A 221 14.75 24.40 -5.20
CA SER A 221 14.02 23.24 -5.74
C SER A 221 14.38 21.90 -5.07
N GLN A 222 15.43 21.87 -4.25
CA GLN A 222 16.04 20.64 -3.72
C GLN A 222 15.47 20.23 -2.36
N SER A 223 15.63 18.95 -2.01
CA SER A 223 15.25 18.42 -0.71
C SER A 223 16.22 18.90 0.37
N LEU A 224 15.70 19.56 1.41
CA LEU A 224 16.47 20.06 2.55
C LEU A 224 16.68 18.94 3.58
N THR A 225 17.93 18.53 3.82
CA THR A 225 18.28 17.50 4.83
C THR A 225 17.89 17.95 6.24
N GLY A 226 18.12 19.24 6.55
CA GLY A 226 17.67 19.87 7.79
C GLY A 226 18.07 21.35 7.89
N ARG A 227 17.37 22.08 8.77
CA ARG A 227 17.68 23.45 9.18
C ARG A 227 18.10 23.44 10.65
N TYR A 228 19.28 23.97 10.96
CA TYR A 228 19.89 23.88 12.28
C TYR A 228 20.23 25.26 12.85
N CYS A 229 20.00 25.46 14.15
CA CYS A 229 20.14 26.74 14.84
C CYS A 229 20.22 26.57 16.37
N GLY A 230 20.54 27.64 17.10
CA GLY A 230 20.77 27.56 18.54
C GLY A 230 22.08 26.83 18.86
N SER A 231 22.10 26.06 19.95
CA SER A 231 23.28 25.33 20.46
C SER A 231 23.21 23.81 20.29
N VAL A 232 22.30 23.30 19.46
CA VAL A 232 22.23 21.88 19.10
C VAL A 232 22.84 21.73 17.71
N SER A 233 24.00 21.08 17.64
CA SER A 233 24.65 20.76 16.36
C SER A 233 23.85 19.71 15.59
N PRO A 234 23.98 19.67 14.26
CA PRO A 234 23.63 18.48 13.50
C PRO A 234 24.39 17.27 14.02
N LYS A 235 23.76 16.09 14.03
CA LYS A 235 24.48 14.81 14.00
C LYS A 235 25.37 14.72 12.75
N ILE A 236 26.22 13.69 12.68
CA ILE A 236 27.04 13.36 11.51
C ILE A 236 26.17 13.40 10.25
N ILE A 237 26.59 14.15 9.23
CA ILE A 237 25.94 14.17 7.92
C ILE A 237 26.79 13.35 6.96
N ILE A 238 26.16 12.39 6.27
CA ILE A 238 26.71 11.71 5.10
C ILE A 238 25.86 12.12 3.90
N SER A 239 26.48 12.44 2.77
CA SER A 239 25.74 12.68 1.51
C SER A 239 25.30 11.39 0.83
N LEU A 240 24.15 11.44 0.15
CA LEU A 240 23.63 10.33 -0.65
C LEU A 240 24.43 10.14 -1.95
N HIS A 241 24.99 11.23 -2.47
CA HIS A 241 25.82 11.28 -3.67
C HIS A 241 27.13 12.02 -3.38
N ASN A 242 27.86 12.47 -4.39
CA ASN A 242 29.17 13.10 -4.22
C ASN A 242 29.14 14.58 -3.80
N VAL A 243 27.99 15.26 -3.79
CA VAL A 243 27.90 16.69 -3.42
C VAL A 243 27.13 16.93 -2.11
N ALA A 244 27.64 17.83 -1.28
CA ALA A 244 26.93 18.41 -0.14
C ALA A 244 27.11 19.93 -0.10
N VAL A 245 26.08 20.66 0.32
CA VAL A 245 26.10 22.13 0.44
C VAL A 245 25.52 22.56 1.79
N ILE A 246 26.20 23.49 2.46
CA ILE A 246 25.70 24.21 3.65
C ILE A 246 25.45 25.67 3.25
N VAL A 247 24.21 26.16 3.41
CA VAL A 247 23.89 27.58 3.28
C VAL A 247 23.75 28.17 4.67
N PHE A 248 24.73 28.96 5.10
CA PHE A 248 24.69 29.72 6.36
C PHE A 248 24.00 31.06 6.12
N HIS A 249 22.98 31.38 6.91
CA HIS A 249 22.21 32.61 6.80
C HIS A 249 22.02 33.29 8.16
N VAL A 250 22.35 34.59 8.21
CA VAL A 250 22.33 35.44 9.39
C VAL A 250 21.53 36.71 9.11
N ARG A 251 20.59 37.05 10.00
CA ARG A 251 19.72 38.22 9.81
C ARG A 251 20.45 39.54 10.02
N SER A 252 19.91 40.61 9.44
CA SER A 252 20.47 41.96 9.52
C SER A 252 20.63 42.50 10.95
N ASN A 253 19.78 42.03 11.87
CA ASN A 253 19.66 42.56 13.24
C ASN A 253 20.12 41.53 14.30
N SER A 254 20.77 40.42 13.91
CA SER A 254 21.20 39.39 14.86
C SER A 254 22.47 39.78 15.64
N VAL A 255 22.50 39.47 16.94
CA VAL A 255 23.69 39.60 17.80
C VAL A 255 24.44 38.26 17.84
N GLY A 256 25.01 37.89 16.70
CA GLY A 256 25.47 36.53 16.36
C GLY A 256 26.23 35.76 17.46
N GLY A 257 26.03 34.44 17.50
CA GLY A 257 26.76 33.52 18.39
C GLY A 257 28.22 33.31 18.00
N GLN A 258 28.91 32.37 18.64
CA GLN A 258 30.30 31.99 18.25
C GLN A 258 30.39 31.38 16.84
N GLY A 259 29.28 30.91 16.27
CA GLY A 259 29.24 30.33 14.94
C GLY A 259 29.37 28.82 14.96
N PHE A 260 30.08 28.24 13.99
CA PHE A 260 30.34 26.80 13.94
C PHE A 260 31.74 26.48 13.47
N ALA A 261 32.23 25.31 13.88
CA ALA A 261 33.42 24.67 13.36
C ALA A 261 33.17 23.17 13.20
N GLY A 262 33.78 22.57 12.20
CA GLY A 262 33.63 21.16 11.90
C GLY A 262 34.75 20.62 11.04
N THR A 263 34.75 19.30 10.87
CA THR A 263 35.62 18.54 9.97
C THR A 263 34.82 17.92 8.84
N TYR A 264 35.42 17.90 7.65
CA TYR A 264 34.89 17.20 6.48
C TYR A 264 35.85 16.09 6.07
N SER A 265 35.33 15.01 5.49
CA SER A 265 36.16 14.02 4.79
C SER A 265 35.41 13.37 3.62
N PHE A 266 36.15 13.00 2.59
CA PHE A 266 35.64 12.32 1.40
C PHE A 266 35.79 10.81 1.59
N ILE A 267 34.68 10.14 1.88
CA ILE A 267 34.63 8.69 2.18
C ILE A 267 34.24 7.89 0.93
N SER A 268 34.66 6.63 0.86
CA SER A 268 34.23 5.72 -0.22
C SER A 268 32.71 5.50 -0.19
N GLU A 269 32.09 5.43 -1.37
CA GLU A 269 30.70 5.00 -1.55
C GLU A 269 30.52 3.48 -1.38
N SER A 270 31.59 2.69 -1.50
CA SER A 270 31.52 1.22 -1.51
C SER A 270 30.80 0.54 -0.33
N PRO A 271 30.73 1.09 0.91
CA PRO A 271 29.92 0.50 2.00
C PRO A 271 28.40 0.68 1.81
N TYR A 272 27.97 1.59 0.93
CA TYR A 272 26.56 1.90 0.66
C TYR A 272 26.06 1.26 -0.65
N SER A 273 26.95 1.00 -1.60
CA SER A 273 26.66 0.33 -2.88
C SER A 273 26.98 -1.17 -2.78
N ILE A 274 25.99 -1.99 -2.42
CA ILE A 274 26.19 -3.44 -2.19
C ILE A 274 25.65 -4.33 -3.32
N GLY A 275 26.41 -5.35 -3.70
CA GLY A 275 26.03 -6.27 -4.77
C GLY A 275 25.91 -5.57 -6.14
N THR A 276 24.97 -6.03 -6.96
CA THR A 276 24.65 -5.41 -8.26
C THR A 276 23.52 -4.41 -8.09
N GLN A 277 23.75 -3.14 -8.43
CA GLN A 277 22.69 -2.12 -8.42
C GLN A 277 21.85 -2.21 -9.70
N LEU A 278 20.53 -2.41 -9.56
CA LEU A 278 19.59 -2.55 -10.67
C LEU A 278 18.95 -1.23 -11.09
N ASN A 279 18.67 -0.35 -10.11
CA ASN A 279 18.21 1.02 -10.37
C ASN A 279 18.98 2.00 -9.48
N VAL A 280 19.62 2.97 -10.12
CA VAL A 280 20.39 4.04 -9.46
C VAL A 280 19.47 4.97 -8.67
N LYS A 281 18.24 5.21 -9.14
CA LYS A 281 17.31 6.19 -8.55
C LYS A 281 16.38 5.64 -7.46
N GLU A 282 16.31 4.33 -7.33
CA GLU A 282 15.42 3.62 -6.38
C GLU A 282 16.21 2.76 -5.39
N CYS A 283 17.52 3.06 -5.20
CA CYS A 283 18.44 2.37 -4.29
C CYS A 283 18.21 0.85 -4.26
N HIS A 284 18.12 0.24 -5.45
CA HIS A 284 17.73 -1.15 -5.63
C HIS A 284 18.96 -2.01 -5.91
N TYR A 285 19.27 -2.87 -4.95
CA TYR A 285 20.46 -3.73 -4.91
C TYR A 285 20.08 -5.21 -4.95
N LEU A 286 20.88 -6.00 -5.66
CA LEU A 286 20.74 -7.44 -5.83
C LEU A 286 22.05 -8.13 -5.38
N ILE A 287 21.96 -8.95 -4.34
CA ILE A 287 23.08 -9.57 -3.63
C ILE A 287 22.99 -11.09 -3.82
N TYR A 288 23.97 -11.68 -4.50
CA TYR A 288 24.06 -13.13 -4.70
C TYR A 288 25.08 -13.76 -3.73
N SER A 289 24.70 -14.88 -3.10
CA SER A 289 25.59 -15.69 -2.24
C SER A 289 26.92 -16.06 -2.93
N SER A 290 26.86 -16.42 -4.21
CA SER A 290 28.01 -16.76 -5.06
C SER A 290 28.96 -15.59 -5.37
N GLN A 291 28.57 -14.34 -5.09
CA GLN A 291 29.42 -13.15 -5.19
C GLN A 291 29.83 -12.60 -3.82
N LEU A 292 28.91 -12.62 -2.84
CA LEU A 292 29.07 -12.00 -1.54
C LEU A 292 28.39 -12.85 -0.44
N PRO A 293 29.06 -13.92 0.05
CA PRO A 293 28.47 -14.89 0.98
C PRO A 293 28.26 -14.33 2.40
N ASN A 294 28.82 -13.16 2.70
CA ASN A 294 28.55 -12.35 3.89
C ASN A 294 28.91 -10.88 3.60
N GLY A 295 28.36 -9.95 4.37
CA GLY A 295 28.61 -8.52 4.23
C GLY A 295 27.70 -7.69 5.14
N SER A 296 27.67 -6.37 4.94
CA SER A 296 26.81 -5.46 5.70
C SER A 296 25.98 -4.57 4.78
N ILE A 297 24.68 -4.52 5.05
CA ILE A 297 23.72 -3.60 4.41
C ILE A 297 23.60 -2.36 5.31
N LEU A 298 24.03 -1.21 4.77
CA LEU A 298 23.82 0.09 5.40
C LEU A 298 22.61 0.79 4.79
N SER A 299 21.81 1.45 5.62
CA SER A 299 20.85 2.43 5.11
C SER A 299 21.61 3.60 4.43
N PRO A 300 21.01 4.30 3.44
CA PRO A 300 21.79 5.05 2.43
C PRO A 300 22.72 6.18 2.90
N THR A 301 22.65 6.62 4.16
CA THR A 301 23.52 7.65 4.75
C THR A 301 24.03 7.29 6.16
N TYR A 302 23.88 6.04 6.61
CA TYR A 302 24.28 5.62 7.96
C TYR A 302 25.77 5.94 8.26
N PRO A 303 26.12 6.41 9.47
CA PRO A 303 25.28 6.64 10.66
C PRO A 303 24.64 8.05 10.73
N GLY A 304 24.60 8.77 9.61
CA GLY A 304 23.95 10.08 9.49
C GLY A 304 22.48 10.00 9.10
N LYS A 305 21.74 11.09 9.33
CA LYS A 305 20.28 11.16 9.11
C LYS A 305 19.88 10.74 7.70
N TYR A 306 19.00 9.74 7.58
CA TYR A 306 18.47 9.30 6.30
C TYR A 306 17.53 10.34 5.64
N PRO A 307 17.56 10.49 4.31
CA PRO A 307 16.58 11.29 3.58
C PRO A 307 15.13 10.78 3.69
N GLY A 308 14.18 11.71 3.63
CA GLY A 308 12.74 11.40 3.53
C GLY A 308 12.32 11.01 2.10
N ASN A 309 11.14 10.41 1.97
CA ASN A 309 10.56 9.88 0.72
C ASN A 309 11.43 8.85 -0.04
N MET A 310 12.34 8.14 0.64
CA MET A 310 13.11 7.07 0.02
C MET A 310 12.31 5.76 -0.04
N HIS A 311 12.52 5.02 -1.12
CA HIS A 311 12.16 3.61 -1.26
C HIS A 311 13.42 2.90 -1.74
N CYS A 312 13.98 2.02 -0.92
CA CYS A 312 15.19 1.24 -1.22
C CYS A 312 14.89 -0.25 -1.10
N ILE A 313 15.46 -1.04 -2.00
CA ILE A 313 15.20 -2.47 -2.12
C ILE A 313 16.53 -3.22 -2.03
N TYR A 314 16.62 -4.21 -1.15
CA TYR A 314 17.76 -5.14 -1.11
C TYR A 314 17.23 -6.57 -1.29
N GLN A 315 17.51 -7.14 -2.47
CA GLN A 315 17.24 -8.54 -2.78
C GLN A 315 18.46 -9.39 -2.43
N ILE A 316 18.27 -10.36 -1.53
CA ILE A 316 19.33 -11.24 -1.03
C ILE A 316 18.99 -12.65 -1.52
N ILE A 317 19.78 -13.15 -2.48
CA ILE A 317 19.50 -14.36 -3.26
C ILE A 317 20.58 -15.42 -2.99
N GLY A 318 20.17 -16.52 -2.37
CA GLY A 318 21.04 -17.65 -2.02
C GLY A 318 21.01 -18.77 -3.04
N GLU A 319 21.94 -19.72 -2.91
CA GLU A 319 21.88 -20.96 -3.68
C GLU A 319 20.93 -21.98 -3.00
N PRO A 320 20.31 -22.91 -3.75
CA PRO A 320 19.36 -23.87 -3.17
C PRO A 320 19.94 -24.67 -1.99
N GLY A 321 19.24 -24.62 -0.85
CA GLY A 321 19.66 -25.24 0.41
C GLY A 321 20.49 -24.34 1.34
N GLU A 322 20.72 -23.08 0.97
CA GLU A 322 21.21 -22.05 1.89
C GLU A 322 20.05 -21.37 2.64
N ARG A 323 20.35 -20.84 3.83
CA ARG A 323 19.52 -19.84 4.52
C ARG A 323 20.34 -18.59 4.78
N ILE A 324 19.65 -17.47 5.01
CA ILE A 324 20.25 -16.17 5.29
C ILE A 324 20.02 -15.85 6.78
N ARG A 325 21.10 -15.53 7.50
CA ARG A 325 21.06 -14.83 8.80
C ARG A 325 21.20 -13.33 8.56
N LEU A 326 20.35 -12.53 9.18
CA LEU A 326 20.47 -11.08 9.33
C LEU A 326 20.74 -10.76 10.81
N GLU A 327 21.62 -9.80 11.05
CA GLU A 327 22.08 -9.43 12.39
C GLU A 327 22.20 -7.91 12.51
N PHE A 328 21.41 -7.33 13.41
CA PHE A 328 21.19 -5.89 13.52
C PHE A 328 22.18 -5.30 14.53
N GLU A 329 23.32 -4.80 14.03
CA GLU A 329 24.34 -4.14 14.84
C GLU A 329 23.86 -2.79 15.38
N ASP A 330 23.14 -2.02 14.55
CA ASP A 330 22.47 -0.78 14.95
C ASP A 330 21.20 -0.59 14.11
N PHE A 331 20.13 -0.14 14.76
CA PHE A 331 18.85 0.14 14.12
C PHE A 331 18.11 1.27 14.87
N ASP A 332 17.94 2.39 14.16
CA ASP A 332 17.39 3.65 14.64
C ASP A 332 16.58 4.27 13.49
N VAL A 333 15.29 3.93 13.44
CA VAL A 333 14.32 4.38 12.43
C VAL A 333 13.11 5.01 13.13
N TYR A 334 12.43 5.98 12.52
CA TYR A 334 11.30 6.65 13.16
C TYR A 334 10.21 5.67 13.59
N PHE A 335 9.92 5.61 14.90
CA PHE A 335 9.00 4.63 15.48
C PHE A 335 7.58 4.74 14.91
N GLY A 336 7.04 5.97 14.82
CA GLY A 336 5.73 6.23 14.20
C GLY A 336 4.49 5.67 14.92
N GLY A 337 4.64 4.70 15.82
CA GLY A 337 3.57 3.96 16.48
C GLY A 337 3.51 2.50 16.05
N ASP A 338 2.63 1.73 16.69
CA ASP A 338 2.54 0.27 16.51
C ASP A 338 2.31 -0.12 15.04
N HIS A 339 2.96 -1.20 14.59
CA HIS A 339 2.98 -1.68 13.19
C HIS A 339 3.70 -0.75 12.18
N CYS A 340 4.45 0.25 12.68
CA CYS A 340 5.34 1.12 11.91
C CYS A 340 4.62 1.84 10.74
N PRO A 341 3.62 2.70 10.99
CA PRO A 341 2.75 3.25 9.95
C PRO A 341 3.40 4.32 9.07
N TYR A 342 4.62 4.79 9.42
CA TYR A 342 5.41 5.76 8.66
C TYR A 342 6.67 5.07 8.11
N ASP A 343 7.86 5.54 8.51
CA ASP A 343 9.13 4.93 8.11
C ASP A 343 9.24 3.49 8.62
N SER A 344 9.71 2.58 7.77
CA SER A 344 9.90 1.18 8.16
C SER A 344 10.83 0.41 7.25
N LEU A 345 11.52 -0.57 7.84
CA LEU A 345 12.14 -1.67 7.11
C LEU A 345 11.20 -2.89 7.19
N THR A 346 10.75 -3.39 6.04
CA THR A 346 9.95 -4.62 5.96
C THR A 346 10.78 -5.72 5.33
N ILE A 347 10.81 -6.89 5.96
CA ILE A 347 11.60 -8.06 5.55
C ILE A 347 10.61 -9.14 5.10
N TYR A 348 10.77 -9.63 3.88
CA TYR A 348 9.91 -10.62 3.26
C TYR A 348 10.70 -11.91 2.95
N ASP A 349 10.03 -13.05 3.11
CA ASP A 349 10.57 -14.41 3.11
C ASP A 349 10.60 -15.02 1.70
N GLY A 350 11.32 -14.37 0.79
CA GLY A 350 11.39 -14.72 -0.63
C GLY A 350 12.06 -13.67 -1.49
N ASP A 351 11.90 -13.78 -2.81
CA ASP A 351 12.55 -12.92 -3.81
C ASP A 351 11.86 -11.56 -4.02
N SER A 352 10.68 -11.35 -3.45
CA SER A 352 9.77 -10.26 -3.81
C SER A 352 8.76 -9.92 -2.70
N ARG A 353 8.23 -8.70 -2.74
CA ARG A 353 7.20 -8.15 -1.82
C ARG A 353 5.85 -8.88 -1.77
N TYR A 354 5.70 -9.99 -2.51
CA TYR A 354 4.53 -10.86 -2.47
C TYR A 354 4.74 -12.10 -1.56
N ALA A 355 5.97 -12.34 -1.10
CA ALA A 355 6.29 -13.36 -0.13
C ALA A 355 5.72 -13.04 1.28
N PRO A 356 5.66 -14.00 2.21
CA PRO A 356 5.29 -13.73 3.60
C PRO A 356 6.20 -12.70 4.26
N ILE A 357 5.67 -11.85 5.15
CA ILE A 357 6.50 -10.95 5.95
C ILE A 357 7.16 -11.76 7.08
N VAL A 358 8.49 -11.65 7.21
CA VAL A 358 9.27 -12.12 8.35
C VAL A 358 9.10 -11.16 9.53
N HIS A 359 9.40 -9.88 9.30
CA HIS A 359 9.23 -8.82 10.29
C HIS A 359 9.04 -7.47 9.59
N LYS A 360 8.35 -6.54 10.26
CA LYS A 360 8.38 -5.11 9.95
C LYS A 360 8.97 -4.36 11.15
N LEU A 361 9.93 -3.47 10.91
CA LEU A 361 10.76 -2.86 11.94
C LEU A 361 10.77 -1.33 11.85
N CYS A 362 10.74 -0.70 13.03
CA CYS A 362 10.85 0.73 13.27
C CYS A 362 11.25 0.97 14.73
N GLY A 363 11.54 2.21 15.10
CA GLY A 363 12.04 2.56 16.43
C GLY A 363 13.52 2.22 16.61
N LEU A 364 13.94 2.11 17.87
CA LEU A 364 15.24 1.57 18.25
C LEU A 364 15.10 0.06 18.43
N GLN A 365 16.00 -0.72 17.81
CA GLN A 365 16.11 -2.16 18.02
C GLN A 365 17.57 -2.48 18.37
N GLN A 366 17.80 -3.41 19.31
CA GLN A 366 19.14 -3.78 19.78
C GLN A 366 19.31 -5.30 19.72
N SER A 367 20.43 -5.76 19.18
CA SER A 367 20.84 -7.18 19.16
C SER A 367 19.79 -8.14 18.54
N LEU A 368 19.01 -7.65 17.57
CA LEU A 368 18.05 -8.48 16.85
C LEU A 368 18.78 -9.37 15.84
N VAL A 369 18.44 -10.65 15.79
CA VAL A 369 18.89 -11.61 14.78
C VAL A 369 17.67 -12.23 14.13
N LEU A 370 17.66 -12.32 12.80
CA LEU A 370 16.58 -12.91 12.02
C LEU A 370 17.12 -13.91 10.98
N TYR A 371 16.31 -14.92 10.65
CA TYR A 371 16.62 -15.93 9.65
C TYR A 371 15.49 -16.08 8.62
N SER A 372 15.85 -16.28 7.35
CA SER A 372 14.92 -16.69 6.30
C SER A 372 14.38 -18.11 6.53
N GLU A 373 13.24 -18.48 5.95
CA GLU A 373 12.78 -19.87 5.88
C GLU A 373 13.58 -20.66 4.82
N LYS A 374 13.93 -20.00 3.71
CA LYS A 374 14.59 -20.58 2.51
C LYS A 374 15.73 -19.72 1.98
N GLU A 375 16.17 -19.92 0.74
CA GLU A 375 17.38 -19.29 0.18
C GLU A 375 17.29 -17.78 -0.11
N ASN A 376 16.10 -17.16 -0.08
CA ASN A 376 15.90 -15.77 -0.51
C ASN A 376 15.28 -14.87 0.57
N LEU A 377 15.70 -13.59 0.60
CA LEU A 377 15.03 -12.51 1.33
C LEU A 377 14.88 -11.25 0.46
N TYR A 378 13.80 -10.51 0.69
CA TYR A 378 13.53 -9.22 0.07
C TYR A 378 13.32 -8.18 1.17
N LEU A 379 14.17 -7.15 1.21
CA LEU A 379 14.12 -6.07 2.20
C LEU A 379 13.63 -4.79 1.51
N GLU A 380 12.56 -4.19 2.03
CA GLU A 380 11.93 -2.95 1.55
C GLU A 380 12.08 -1.87 2.64
N PHE A 381 13.01 -0.92 2.45
CA PHE A 381 13.13 0.25 3.34
C PHE A 381 12.35 1.42 2.75
N THR A 382 11.46 1.99 3.56
CA THR A 382 10.56 3.09 3.16
C THR A 382 10.65 4.22 4.16
N THR A 383 10.73 5.46 3.68
CA THR A 383 10.73 6.67 4.52
C THR A 383 9.69 7.67 4.02
N THR A 384 9.15 8.45 4.95
CA THR A 384 8.10 9.44 4.71
C THR A 384 8.68 10.86 4.66
N ASN A 385 7.82 11.87 4.50
CA ASN A 385 8.24 13.27 4.37
C ASN A 385 8.14 14.06 5.69
N GLU A 386 8.06 13.37 6.84
CA GLU A 386 7.86 14.03 8.14
C GLU A 386 9.19 14.54 8.73
N VAL A 387 9.20 15.81 9.15
CA VAL A 387 10.42 16.61 9.30
C VAL A 387 11.07 16.49 10.70
N ALA A 388 10.48 15.69 11.60
CA ALA A 388 10.64 15.87 13.04
C ALA A 388 11.85 15.19 13.71
N SER A 389 12.61 14.34 13.02
CA SER A 389 13.53 13.41 13.69
C SER A 389 14.88 13.20 12.98
N GLU A 390 15.93 12.99 13.79
CA GLU A 390 17.31 12.74 13.36
C GLU A 390 17.71 11.28 13.63
N HIS A 391 17.01 10.35 13.00
CA HIS A 391 17.27 8.92 13.11
C HIS A 391 18.45 8.50 12.22
N ARG A 392 19.36 7.67 12.75
CA ARG A 392 20.63 7.28 12.10
C ARG A 392 20.46 6.23 11.00
N GLY A 393 19.30 5.58 10.91
CA GLY A 393 19.04 4.49 9.99
C GLY A 393 19.47 3.15 10.57
N PHE A 394 20.04 2.27 9.74
CA PHE A 394 20.44 0.92 10.17
C PHE A 394 21.76 0.44 9.55
N HIS A 395 22.35 -0.54 10.24
CA HIS A 395 23.48 -1.36 9.82
C HIS A 395 23.15 -2.81 10.15
N ILE A 396 23.01 -3.63 9.11
CA ILE A 396 22.63 -5.05 9.21
C ILE A 396 23.74 -5.90 8.60
N HIS A 397 24.42 -6.70 9.41
CA HIS A 397 25.30 -7.75 8.88
C HIS A 397 24.46 -8.92 8.37
N PHE A 398 24.86 -9.56 7.28
CA PHE A 398 24.21 -10.77 6.77
C PHE A 398 25.22 -11.87 6.43
N LYS A 399 24.76 -13.11 6.47
CA LYS A 399 25.53 -14.30 6.11
C LYS A 399 24.64 -15.36 5.47
N PHE A 400 25.10 -15.92 4.35
CA PHE A 400 24.57 -17.17 3.79
C PHE A 400 25.28 -18.38 4.42
N SER A 401 24.54 -19.46 4.67
CA SER A 401 25.13 -20.76 5.05
C SER A 401 24.15 -21.92 4.83
N ARG A 402 24.71 -23.13 4.62
CA ARG A 402 23.99 -24.43 4.56
C ARG A 402 24.04 -25.19 5.89
N ASP A 403 24.74 -24.63 6.88
CA ASP A 403 24.91 -25.16 8.22
C ASP A 403 23.77 -24.74 9.16
N PHE A 404 23.06 -23.65 8.81
CA PHE A 404 21.80 -23.25 9.44
C PHE A 404 20.73 -24.33 9.26
N VAL A 405 19.83 -24.50 10.24
CA VAL A 405 18.83 -25.56 10.25
C VAL A 405 17.97 -25.60 8.98
N SER A 406 17.81 -26.75 8.34
CA SER A 406 16.82 -26.90 7.27
C SER A 406 15.40 -26.97 7.86
N VAL A 407 14.56 -25.98 7.56
CA VAL A 407 13.18 -25.91 8.06
C VAL A 407 12.34 -27.08 7.55
N ASP A 408 12.51 -27.46 6.28
CA ASP A 408 11.79 -28.59 5.67
C ASP A 408 12.07 -29.92 6.40
N THR A 409 13.31 -30.16 6.87
CA THR A 409 13.64 -31.38 7.65
C THR A 409 13.23 -31.29 9.12
N LEU A 410 13.29 -30.10 9.74
CA LEU A 410 12.89 -29.87 11.13
C LEU A 410 11.37 -30.03 11.32
N VAL A 411 10.57 -29.55 10.37
CA VAL A 411 9.10 -29.72 10.38
C VAL A 411 8.69 -31.12 9.90
N GLY A 412 9.47 -31.72 8.99
CA GLY A 412 9.26 -33.09 8.50
C GLY A 412 7.94 -33.32 7.76
N GLY A 413 7.26 -32.24 7.35
CA GLY A 413 5.92 -32.30 6.73
C GLY A 413 4.77 -32.69 7.67
N GLN A 414 5.00 -32.78 8.99
CA GLN A 414 3.98 -33.23 9.95
C GLN A 414 2.83 -32.22 10.11
N PRO A 415 1.56 -32.66 10.07
CA PRO A 415 0.43 -31.76 10.24
C PRO A 415 0.39 -31.20 11.67
N GLY A 416 0.27 -29.87 11.78
CA GLY A 416 0.23 -29.20 13.08
C GLY A 416 1.58 -28.70 13.58
N VAL A 417 2.70 -29.17 13.02
CA VAL A 417 4.02 -28.57 13.21
C VAL A 417 4.19 -27.42 12.20
N ALA A 418 4.68 -26.28 12.66
CA ALA A 418 5.04 -25.14 11.82
C ALA A 418 6.25 -24.39 12.40
N HIS A 419 7.14 -23.89 11.55
CA HIS A 419 8.27 -23.04 11.96
C HIS A 419 7.83 -21.58 12.19
N LEU A 420 8.47 -20.90 13.14
CA LEU A 420 8.29 -19.46 13.35
C LEU A 420 9.29 -18.70 12.46
N ARG A 421 8.77 -18.08 11.39
CA ARG A 421 9.57 -17.23 10.48
C ARG A 421 10.39 -16.18 11.25
N GLY A 422 11.60 -15.93 10.78
CA GLY A 422 12.57 -15.07 11.47
C GLY A 422 13.43 -15.82 12.49
N THR A 423 13.03 -17.01 12.96
CA THR A 423 13.84 -17.77 13.93
C THR A 423 14.75 -18.80 13.23
N GLU A 424 15.83 -19.18 13.90
CA GLU A 424 16.70 -20.25 13.40
C GLU A 424 15.98 -21.60 13.39
N CYS A 425 15.26 -21.92 14.46
CA CYS A 425 14.73 -23.26 14.71
C CYS A 425 13.48 -23.33 15.61
N ASP A 426 12.81 -22.21 15.91
CA ASP A 426 11.63 -22.26 16.77
C ASP A 426 10.46 -22.91 16.04
N LEU A 427 9.78 -23.83 16.71
CA LEU A 427 8.59 -24.52 16.21
C LEU A 427 7.37 -24.17 17.04
N ARG A 428 6.21 -24.14 16.38
CA ARG A 428 4.89 -24.21 17.00
C ARG A 428 4.27 -25.56 16.65
N VAL A 429 3.91 -26.32 17.68
CA VAL A 429 3.18 -27.58 17.54
C VAL A 429 1.74 -27.32 17.99
N LEU A 430 0.77 -27.69 17.16
CA LEU A 430 -0.65 -27.40 17.35
C LEU A 430 -1.48 -28.69 17.34
N SER A 431 -2.32 -28.91 18.35
CA SER A 431 -3.32 -30.00 18.33
C SER A 431 -4.26 -29.90 17.12
N ARG A 432 -4.35 -31.01 16.35
CA ARG A 432 -5.05 -31.12 15.04
C ARG A 432 -5.87 -32.41 14.84
N LYS A 433 -6.33 -33.06 15.92
CA LYS A 433 -6.99 -34.39 15.94
C LYS A 433 -6.08 -35.61 15.71
N GLU A 434 -4.82 -35.41 15.35
CA GLU A 434 -3.79 -36.44 15.51
C GLU A 434 -3.29 -36.37 16.95
N ASN A 435 -3.44 -37.47 17.69
CA ASN A 435 -3.14 -37.52 19.12
C ASN A 435 -1.62 -37.48 19.42
N GLU A 436 -0.76 -37.74 18.44
CA GLU A 436 0.69 -37.89 18.61
C GLU A 436 1.47 -37.18 17.49
N VAL A 437 2.51 -36.43 17.86
CA VAL A 437 3.38 -35.66 16.95
C VAL A 437 4.84 -35.84 17.37
N THR A 438 5.76 -36.04 16.44
CA THR A 438 7.19 -36.24 16.75
C THR A 438 7.99 -34.96 16.55
N ILE A 439 8.55 -34.40 17.63
CA ILE A 439 9.52 -33.30 17.55
C ILE A 439 10.95 -33.81 17.78
N MET A 440 11.92 -33.12 17.18
CA MET A 440 13.34 -33.42 17.34
C MET A 440 14.18 -32.15 17.30
N SER A 441 15.37 -32.24 17.87
CA SER A 441 16.40 -31.21 17.74
C SER A 441 16.85 -31.01 16.29
N PRO A 442 17.37 -29.83 15.91
CA PRO A 442 18.01 -29.63 14.61
C PRO A 442 19.07 -30.69 14.30
N ASN A 443 19.18 -31.08 13.03
CA ASN A 443 20.13 -32.06 12.49
C ASN A 443 20.14 -33.46 13.15
N HIS A 444 19.18 -33.79 14.02
CA HIS A 444 19.09 -35.09 14.70
C HIS A 444 19.20 -36.28 13.72
N PRO A 445 20.01 -37.32 14.02
CA PRO A 445 20.78 -37.58 15.24
C PRO A 445 22.23 -37.06 15.24
N ARG A 446 22.56 -36.11 14.35
CA ARG A 446 23.86 -35.41 14.37
C ARG A 446 23.82 -34.23 15.34
N SER A 447 25.00 -33.77 15.74
CA SER A 447 25.16 -32.56 16.54
C SER A 447 24.76 -31.30 15.77
N TYR A 448 24.27 -30.32 16.51
CA TYR A 448 24.03 -28.96 16.04
C TYR A 448 24.87 -27.99 16.88
N PRO A 449 25.64 -27.06 16.27
CA PRO A 449 26.45 -26.10 17.02
C PRO A 449 25.58 -25.20 17.90
N SER A 450 26.20 -24.44 18.82
CA SER A 450 25.51 -23.74 19.91
C SER A 450 24.36 -22.85 19.42
N ALA A 451 23.14 -23.26 19.78
CA ALA A 451 21.88 -22.66 19.35
C ALA A 451 20.84 -22.71 20.47
N LEU A 452 19.78 -21.93 20.30
CA LEU A 452 18.63 -21.87 21.19
C LEU A 452 17.36 -22.06 20.36
N CYS A 453 16.64 -23.15 20.58
CA CYS A 453 15.45 -23.53 19.82
C CYS A 453 14.24 -23.69 20.75
N THR A 454 13.18 -22.94 20.49
CA THR A 454 11.97 -22.92 21.30
C THR A 454 10.82 -23.63 20.60
N TYR A 455 10.30 -24.66 21.25
CA TYR A 455 9.20 -25.48 20.79
C TYR A 455 7.96 -25.11 21.61
N TYR A 456 7.10 -24.27 21.04
CA TYR A 456 5.82 -23.87 21.61
C TYR A 456 4.79 -24.96 21.33
N ILE A 457 4.51 -25.81 22.32
CA ILE A 457 3.60 -26.94 22.19
C ILE A 457 2.24 -26.51 22.75
N ASP A 458 1.37 -26.06 21.86
CA ASP A 458 0.03 -25.55 22.18
C ASP A 458 -1.03 -26.62 21.87
N GLY A 459 -1.70 -27.13 22.91
CA GLY A 459 -2.93 -27.92 22.78
C GLY A 459 -4.14 -27.05 22.39
N LEU A 460 -5.33 -27.65 22.38
CA LEU A 460 -6.61 -26.95 22.22
C LEU A 460 -6.88 -26.02 23.41
N LYS A 461 -6.42 -24.78 23.30
CA LYS A 461 -6.74 -23.69 24.22
C LYS A 461 -8.21 -23.26 24.05
N GLY A 462 -9.10 -23.95 24.76
CA GLY A 462 -10.54 -23.69 24.83
C GLY A 462 -10.94 -22.77 25.99
N ALA A 463 -12.24 -22.66 26.28
CA ALA A 463 -12.74 -21.82 27.38
C ALA A 463 -12.54 -22.44 28.78
N GLN A 464 -12.00 -23.67 28.84
CA GLN A 464 -11.75 -24.43 30.07
C GLN A 464 -10.35 -25.11 30.08
N ASP A 465 -9.47 -24.79 29.13
CA ASP A 465 -8.07 -25.27 29.10
C ASP A 465 -7.90 -26.82 29.20
N LEU A 466 -8.81 -27.59 28.59
CA LEU A 466 -9.01 -29.04 28.83
C LEU A 466 -8.07 -30.04 28.12
N GLU A 467 -7.20 -29.61 27.19
CA GLU A 467 -6.15 -30.50 26.67
C GLU A 467 -4.86 -30.35 27.48
N LYS A 468 -4.24 -31.47 27.82
CA LYS A 468 -2.89 -31.53 28.36
C LYS A 468 -1.91 -32.02 27.32
N VAL A 469 -0.71 -31.49 27.37
CA VAL A 469 0.45 -31.95 26.62
C VAL A 469 1.18 -33.00 27.44
N LEU A 470 1.32 -34.19 26.88
CA LEU A 470 2.22 -35.24 27.35
C LEU A 470 3.48 -35.21 26.48
N LEU A 471 4.67 -35.21 27.10
CA LEU A 471 5.95 -35.23 26.38
C LEU A 471 6.76 -36.47 26.79
N HIS A 472 7.03 -37.35 25.83
CA HIS A 472 7.83 -38.56 26.02
C HIS A 472 9.12 -38.51 25.21
N PHE A 473 10.29 -38.55 25.86
CA PHE A 473 11.59 -38.58 25.17
C PHE A 473 11.94 -40.00 24.73
N GLU A 474 12.06 -40.23 23.42
CA GLU A 474 12.66 -41.47 22.89
C GLU A 474 14.20 -41.39 22.93
N VAL A 475 14.76 -40.19 22.74
CA VAL A 475 16.20 -39.92 22.77
C VAL A 475 16.45 -38.57 23.42
N LEU A 476 17.43 -38.49 24.32
CA LEU A 476 17.90 -37.23 24.91
C LEU A 476 19.39 -37.33 25.24
N SER A 477 20.23 -36.56 24.54
CA SER A 477 21.69 -36.60 24.62
C SER A 477 22.29 -35.20 24.36
N LEU A 478 22.51 -34.46 25.44
CA LEU A 478 23.15 -33.13 25.45
C LEU A 478 24.24 -33.10 26.53
N THR A 479 25.50 -32.98 26.13
CA THR A 479 26.66 -33.00 27.01
C THR A 479 26.97 -31.61 27.55
N SER A 480 26.96 -31.46 28.89
CA SER A 480 27.28 -30.20 29.57
C SER A 480 28.69 -30.23 30.17
N SER A 481 29.30 -29.06 30.41
CA SER A 481 30.66 -29.01 30.95
C SER A 481 30.72 -29.40 32.43
N GLN A 482 31.79 -30.09 32.81
CA GLN A 482 32.13 -30.34 34.21
C GLN A 482 33.12 -29.25 34.68
N LYS A 483 32.70 -28.46 35.67
CA LYS A 483 33.59 -27.56 36.43
C LYS A 483 33.61 -28.01 37.88
N GLU A 484 34.81 -28.21 38.43
CA GLU A 484 35.04 -28.40 39.87
C GLU A 484 34.18 -29.53 40.52
N HIS A 485 33.94 -30.62 39.79
CA HIS A 485 33.04 -31.73 40.16
C HIS A 485 31.55 -31.37 40.38
N ILE A 486 31.16 -30.11 40.17
CA ILE A 486 29.76 -29.67 40.20
C ILE A 486 29.20 -29.75 38.79
N LEU A 487 28.07 -30.44 38.64
CA LEU A 487 27.46 -30.64 37.32
C LEU A 487 26.59 -29.43 36.93
N SER A 488 27.12 -28.58 36.05
CA SER A 488 26.35 -27.49 35.47
C SER A 488 25.67 -27.91 34.18
N CYS A 489 24.34 -27.79 34.10
CA CYS A 489 23.60 -27.83 32.83
C CYS A 489 23.46 -26.41 32.21
N GLU A 490 24.41 -25.49 32.39
CA GLU A 490 24.33 -24.13 31.82
C GLU A 490 24.56 -24.13 30.30
N ASP A 491 25.61 -24.81 29.83
CA ASP A 491 26.05 -24.76 28.43
C ASP A 491 25.04 -25.42 27.48
N ALA A 492 24.59 -26.64 27.80
CA ALA A 492 23.67 -27.45 27.00
C ALA A 492 22.60 -28.10 27.89
N HIS A 493 21.33 -28.03 27.49
CA HIS A 493 20.19 -28.61 28.21
C HIS A 493 18.90 -28.60 27.37
N VAL A 494 17.93 -29.44 27.76
CA VAL A 494 16.50 -29.18 27.50
C VAL A 494 15.87 -28.63 28.78
N ALA A 495 15.17 -27.51 28.66
CA ALA A 495 14.36 -26.91 29.70
C ALA A 495 12.87 -27.03 29.34
N LEU A 496 12.00 -27.36 30.30
CA LEU A 496 10.56 -27.42 30.11
C LEU A 496 9.85 -26.41 31.01
N PHE A 497 8.86 -25.74 30.44
CA PHE A 497 7.96 -24.82 31.11
C PHE A 497 6.54 -25.41 31.03
N ILE A 498 6.14 -26.16 32.06
CA ILE A 498 4.92 -27.00 32.07
C ILE A 498 3.64 -26.21 32.36
N ASN A 499 3.78 -24.94 32.74
CA ASN A 499 2.67 -24.01 32.99
C ASN A 499 2.43 -23.02 31.84
N GLY A 500 3.18 -23.13 30.72
CA GLY A 500 3.12 -22.17 29.60
C GLY A 500 3.64 -20.76 29.92
N GLN A 501 4.34 -20.61 31.06
CA GLN A 501 4.95 -19.40 31.62
C GLN A 501 6.00 -18.73 30.69
N ASN A 502 6.39 -17.49 30.98
CA ASN A 502 7.23 -16.69 30.08
C ASN A 502 8.72 -17.01 30.22
N VAL A 503 9.24 -17.75 29.23
CA VAL A 503 10.66 -18.13 29.05
C VAL A 503 11.65 -16.98 29.24
N ALA A 504 11.28 -15.73 28.91
CA ALA A 504 12.16 -14.58 29.01
C ALA A 504 12.30 -13.99 30.44
N THR A 505 11.42 -14.37 31.38
CA THR A 505 11.35 -13.76 32.72
C THR A 505 11.28 -14.75 33.87
N GLU A 506 10.96 -16.02 33.60
CA GLU A 506 10.69 -17.05 34.62
C GLU A 506 11.64 -18.24 34.46
N ASN A 507 11.87 -18.98 35.55
CA ASN A 507 12.75 -20.16 35.54
C ASN A 507 11.99 -21.41 35.03
N PRO A 508 12.66 -22.33 34.31
CA PRO A 508 12.01 -23.56 33.86
C PRO A 508 11.63 -24.47 35.01
N ASP A 509 10.49 -25.15 34.89
CA ASP A 509 9.98 -26.10 35.87
C ASP A 509 10.86 -27.37 35.95
N LEU A 510 11.41 -27.80 34.81
CA LEU A 510 12.26 -28.99 34.68
C LEU A 510 13.44 -28.69 33.75
N LYS A 511 14.61 -29.28 34.03
CA LYS A 511 15.84 -29.07 33.25
C LYS A 511 16.67 -30.36 33.18
N TYR A 512 17.01 -30.80 31.98
CA TYR A 512 17.71 -32.06 31.71
C TYR A 512 19.01 -31.83 30.91
N CYS A 513 20.08 -32.52 31.30
CA CYS A 513 21.30 -32.68 30.50
C CYS A 513 21.88 -34.09 30.70
N SER A 514 22.62 -34.62 29.71
CA SER A 514 22.95 -36.05 29.55
C SER A 514 23.69 -36.68 30.74
N THR A 515 24.41 -35.88 31.49
CA THR A 515 25.21 -36.26 32.67
C THR A 515 24.38 -36.50 33.93
N ASN A 516 23.09 -36.12 33.92
CA ASN A 516 22.11 -36.46 34.97
C ASN A 516 21.30 -37.74 34.65
N LEU A 517 21.41 -38.30 33.44
CA LEU A 517 20.55 -39.39 32.97
C LEU A 517 21.31 -40.72 32.88
N ALA A 518 21.08 -41.61 33.85
CA ALA A 518 21.38 -43.04 33.70
C ALA A 518 20.30 -43.78 32.87
N THR A 519 19.12 -43.19 32.77
CA THR A 519 17.94 -43.64 32.01
C THR A 519 17.24 -42.41 31.41
N LEU A 520 16.37 -42.61 30.42
CA LEU A 520 15.50 -41.54 29.92
C LEU A 520 14.51 -41.06 31.02
N PRO A 521 14.00 -39.81 30.95
CA PRO A 521 12.99 -39.32 31.89
C PRO A 521 11.63 -39.99 31.67
N ASP A 522 10.81 -40.05 32.72
CA ASP A 522 9.39 -40.37 32.60
C ASP A 522 8.65 -39.33 31.74
N THR A 523 7.49 -39.71 31.20
CA THR A 523 6.62 -38.83 30.41
C THR A 523 6.17 -37.62 31.24
N VAL A 524 6.41 -36.42 30.72
CA VAL A 524 6.10 -35.15 31.42
C VAL A 524 4.69 -34.68 31.04
N GLU A 525 3.85 -34.42 32.03
CA GLU A 525 2.51 -33.82 31.89
C GLU A 525 2.56 -32.29 32.11
N SER A 526 1.87 -31.52 31.27
CA SER A 526 1.67 -30.07 31.47
C SER A 526 0.43 -29.76 32.31
N ARG A 527 0.45 -28.64 33.05
CA ARG A 527 -0.68 -28.22 33.92
C ARG A 527 -1.83 -27.50 33.19
N GLY A 528 -1.85 -27.55 31.86
CA GLY A 528 -2.83 -26.94 30.97
C GLY A 528 -2.39 -27.08 29.49
N PRO A 529 -3.05 -26.42 28.53
CA PRO A 529 -2.88 -26.67 27.09
C PRO A 529 -1.65 -25.99 26.49
N ARG A 530 -0.60 -25.78 27.29
CA ARG A 530 0.66 -25.22 26.82
C ARG A 530 1.86 -25.76 27.59
N MET A 531 2.73 -26.45 26.86
CA MET A 531 4.10 -26.71 27.29
C MET A 531 5.04 -25.91 26.39
N ILE A 532 6.11 -25.34 26.94
CA ILE A 532 7.20 -24.79 26.13
C ILE A 532 8.46 -25.60 26.43
N LEU A 533 9.08 -26.15 25.39
CA LEU A 533 10.36 -26.83 25.46
C LEU A 533 11.42 -25.92 24.85
N VAL A 534 12.47 -25.61 25.60
CA VAL A 534 13.62 -24.83 25.14
C VAL A 534 14.84 -25.74 25.09
N GLN A 535 15.36 -25.98 23.91
CA GLN A 535 16.65 -26.65 23.72
C GLN A 535 17.75 -25.60 23.64
N ARG A 536 18.82 -25.82 24.41
CA ARG A 536 20.11 -25.15 24.26
C ARG A 536 21.18 -26.18 23.95
N THR A 537 21.92 -26.02 22.86
CA THR A 537 23.09 -26.87 22.53
C THR A 537 24.40 -26.20 22.94
N GLY A 538 25.41 -27.01 23.24
CA GLY A 538 26.79 -26.52 23.37
C GLY A 538 27.51 -26.54 22.03
N ASN A 539 28.79 -26.12 22.02
CA ASN A 539 29.70 -26.40 20.90
C ASN A 539 30.34 -27.80 21.01
N SER A 540 29.59 -28.77 21.54
CA SER A 540 30.06 -30.13 21.79
C SER A 540 29.75 -31.05 20.61
N THR A 541 30.75 -31.77 20.11
CA THR A 541 30.57 -32.71 18.99
C THR A 541 29.84 -33.99 19.38
N SER A 542 29.69 -34.28 20.68
CA SER A 542 28.99 -35.44 21.24
C SER A 542 27.52 -35.20 21.58
N ASP A 543 26.96 -34.03 21.30
CA ASP A 543 25.53 -33.75 21.48
C ASP A 543 24.73 -34.43 20.36
N HIS A 544 23.97 -35.49 20.65
CA HIS A 544 23.06 -36.12 19.67
C HIS A 544 21.63 -35.54 19.71
N GLY A 545 21.42 -34.50 20.53
CA GLY A 545 20.21 -33.71 20.59
C GLY A 545 19.07 -34.44 21.31
N PHE A 546 17.85 -34.32 20.80
CA PHE A 546 16.70 -35.04 21.34
C PHE A 546 15.72 -35.45 20.23
N LYS A 547 14.94 -36.50 20.53
CA LYS A 547 13.73 -36.89 19.81
C LYS A 547 12.65 -37.20 20.84
N ALA A 548 11.48 -36.57 20.70
CA ALA A 548 10.37 -36.74 21.64
C ALA A 548 9.04 -36.84 20.89
N VAL A 549 8.17 -37.71 21.40
CA VAL A 549 6.76 -37.80 21.00
C VAL A 549 5.96 -36.92 21.94
N VAL A 550 5.34 -35.89 21.37
CA VAL A 550 4.29 -35.08 21.99
C VAL A 550 2.97 -35.81 21.79
N LYS A 551 2.17 -35.93 22.85
CA LYS A 551 0.77 -36.36 22.75
C LYS A 551 -0.16 -35.30 23.33
N PHE A 552 -1.36 -35.20 22.77
CA PHE A 552 -2.43 -34.34 23.28
C PHE A 552 -3.52 -35.23 23.87
N GLU A 553 -3.77 -35.08 25.17
CA GLU A 553 -4.82 -35.81 25.89
C GLU A 553 -5.84 -34.83 26.44
N THR A 554 -7.11 -34.99 26.05
CA THR A 554 -8.24 -34.29 26.67
C THR A 554 -8.48 -34.86 28.06
N GLU A 555 -8.54 -34.03 29.10
CA GLU A 555 -8.85 -34.50 30.45
C GLU A 555 -10.28 -35.07 30.49
N ILE A 556 -10.40 -36.41 30.57
CA ILE A 556 -11.66 -37.13 30.41
C ILE A 556 -12.56 -36.91 31.63
N THR A 557 -13.34 -35.84 31.58
CA THR A 557 -14.69 -35.84 32.14
C THR A 557 -15.65 -36.29 31.04
N ASP A 558 -16.66 -37.09 31.39
CA ASP A 558 -17.49 -37.88 30.45
C ASP A 558 -18.35 -37.07 29.44
N GLN A 559 -18.18 -35.75 29.30
CA GLN A 559 -19.02 -34.90 28.44
C GLN A 559 -18.26 -33.77 27.71
N LEU A 560 -18.48 -33.69 26.40
CA LEU A 560 -18.07 -32.66 25.42
C LEU A 560 -16.60 -32.63 24.94
N THR A 561 -16.45 -32.72 23.62
CA THR A 561 -15.34 -32.10 22.88
C THR A 561 -15.62 -30.60 22.72
N ASP A 562 -14.87 -29.72 23.39
CA ASP A 562 -15.15 -28.27 23.36
C ASP A 562 -14.65 -27.60 22.06
N PHE A 563 -15.56 -27.44 21.10
CA PHE A 563 -15.32 -26.60 19.92
C PHE A 563 -15.44 -25.09 20.20
N GLY A 564 -15.76 -24.67 21.44
CA GLY A 564 -16.05 -23.29 21.82
C GLY A 564 -17.45 -22.82 21.40
N ILE A 565 -18.41 -23.74 21.26
CA ILE A 565 -19.74 -23.47 20.67
C ILE A 565 -20.84 -23.60 21.76
N PRO A 566 -21.61 -22.54 22.07
CA PRO A 566 -22.61 -22.53 23.16
C PRO A 566 -23.88 -23.41 22.98
N GLY A 567 -23.83 -24.49 22.20
CA GLY A 567 -24.96 -25.37 21.90
C GLY A 567 -24.85 -26.71 22.62
N THR A 568 -25.96 -27.45 22.72
CA THR A 568 -25.89 -28.87 23.15
C THR A 568 -25.34 -29.70 21.99
N PRO A 569 -24.31 -30.56 22.18
CA PRO A 569 -23.86 -31.47 21.14
C PRO A 569 -24.97 -32.46 20.75
N ALA A 570 -24.86 -33.06 19.57
CA ALA A 570 -25.83 -34.02 19.04
C ALA A 570 -25.60 -35.47 19.50
N SER A 571 -24.39 -35.78 19.97
CA SER A 571 -23.92 -37.13 20.28
C SER A 571 -22.66 -37.09 21.15
N ASP A 572 -22.36 -38.18 21.83
CA ASP A 572 -21.14 -38.39 22.62
C ASP A 572 -19.91 -38.75 21.73
N SER A 573 -19.85 -38.21 20.51
CA SER A 573 -18.89 -38.58 19.47
C SER A 573 -18.15 -37.35 18.92
N ASN A 574 -17.04 -37.57 18.20
CA ASN A 574 -16.18 -36.52 17.64
C ASN A 574 -16.80 -35.73 16.46
N GLU A 575 -18.12 -35.74 16.31
CA GLU A 575 -18.86 -34.98 15.30
C GLU A 575 -19.16 -33.55 15.76
N CYS A 576 -18.77 -32.55 14.95
CA CYS A 576 -19.01 -31.13 15.22
C CYS A 576 -20.48 -30.71 14.97
N THR A 577 -21.44 -31.37 15.62
CA THR A 577 -22.89 -31.17 15.41
C THR A 577 -23.57 -30.66 16.68
N PHE A 578 -24.25 -29.51 16.58
CA PHE A 578 -24.86 -28.79 17.70
C PHE A 578 -26.34 -28.52 17.49
N HIS A 579 -27.12 -28.59 18.58
CA HIS A 579 -28.54 -28.24 18.63
C HIS A 579 -28.78 -27.03 19.53
N PHE A 580 -29.72 -26.18 19.11
CA PHE A 580 -30.16 -25.00 19.84
C PHE A 580 -31.70 -24.98 19.79
N ASN A 581 -32.38 -25.25 20.91
CA ASN A 581 -33.81 -25.51 20.92
C ASN A 581 -34.60 -24.35 21.57
N SER A 582 -35.72 -23.93 20.97
CA SER A 582 -36.65 -22.93 21.57
C SER A 582 -37.28 -23.39 22.91
N LEU A 583 -37.03 -24.63 23.33
CA LEU A 583 -37.39 -25.12 24.66
C LEU A 583 -36.39 -24.70 25.73
N SER A 584 -35.08 -24.63 25.43
CA SER A 584 -34.04 -24.20 26.37
C SER A 584 -33.78 -22.68 26.33
N GLY A 585 -33.92 -22.04 25.16
CA GLY A 585 -33.78 -20.58 25.04
C GLY A 585 -34.43 -20.03 23.78
N ASN A 586 -35.07 -18.85 23.88
CA ASN A 586 -35.66 -18.18 22.71
C ASN A 586 -34.65 -17.32 21.93
N GLU A 587 -33.46 -17.09 22.45
CA GLU A 587 -32.32 -16.47 21.76
C GLU A 587 -30.99 -16.98 22.33
N GLY A 588 -29.90 -16.76 21.59
CA GLY A 588 -28.55 -17.20 21.95
C GLY A 588 -27.55 -16.91 20.84
N VAL A 589 -26.35 -17.50 20.96
CA VAL A 589 -25.21 -17.26 20.06
C VAL A 589 -24.64 -18.58 19.56
N PHE A 590 -24.18 -18.61 18.32
CA PHE A 590 -23.34 -19.68 17.76
C PHE A 590 -22.19 -19.07 16.94
N ASN A 591 -21.12 -19.84 16.76
CA ASN A 591 -19.89 -19.39 16.14
C ASN A 591 -19.18 -20.53 15.41
N SER A 592 -18.23 -20.19 14.53
CA SER A 592 -17.24 -21.15 14.05
C SER A 592 -16.44 -21.73 15.23
N PRO A 593 -15.88 -22.94 15.11
CA PRO A 593 -15.00 -23.50 16.13
C PRO A 593 -13.82 -22.57 16.44
N ARG A 594 -13.34 -22.60 17.68
CA ARG A 594 -12.21 -21.80 18.19
C ARG A 594 -12.39 -20.26 18.17
N TYR A 595 -13.51 -19.71 17.68
CA TYR A 595 -13.75 -18.25 17.66
C TYR A 595 -13.48 -17.60 19.04
N PRO A 596 -12.72 -16.49 19.14
CA PRO A 596 -12.29 -15.59 18.05
C PRO A 596 -11.01 -15.99 17.32
N GLU A 597 -10.33 -17.07 17.73
CA GLU A 597 -9.15 -17.59 17.04
C GLU A 597 -9.50 -18.19 15.68
N ASN A 598 -8.47 -18.46 14.88
CA ASN A 598 -8.65 -19.07 13.57
C ASN A 598 -9.26 -20.49 13.69
N TYR A 599 -10.30 -20.76 12.89
CA TYR A 599 -10.96 -22.07 12.90
C TYR A 599 -10.04 -23.20 12.36
N PRO A 600 -10.28 -24.48 12.73
CA PRO A 600 -9.49 -25.60 12.25
C PRO A 600 -9.56 -25.77 10.72
N VAL A 601 -8.48 -26.28 10.14
CA VAL A 601 -8.48 -26.87 8.79
C VAL A 601 -9.30 -28.17 8.76
N ASP A 602 -9.78 -28.54 7.57
CA ASP A 602 -10.52 -29.78 7.28
C ASP A 602 -11.60 -30.10 8.34
N SER A 603 -12.55 -29.16 8.46
CA SER A 603 -13.65 -29.25 9.42
C SER A 603 -14.99 -29.06 8.74
N THR A 604 -15.97 -29.87 9.14
CA THR A 604 -17.38 -29.69 8.81
C THR A 604 -18.17 -29.62 10.11
N CYS A 605 -18.90 -28.53 10.32
CA CYS A 605 -19.64 -28.28 11.55
C CYS A 605 -21.10 -27.93 11.25
N VAL A 606 -22.04 -28.53 11.97
CA VAL A 606 -23.48 -28.46 11.71
C VAL A 606 -24.21 -27.86 12.91
N TYR A 607 -25.10 -26.90 12.67
CA TYR A 607 -25.84 -26.19 13.71
C TYR A 607 -27.35 -26.24 13.42
N TRP A 608 -28.12 -26.83 14.33
CA TRP A 608 -29.56 -27.01 14.24
C TRP A 608 -30.30 -26.01 15.12
N LEU A 609 -30.75 -24.90 14.53
CA LEU A 609 -31.55 -23.87 15.18
C LEU A 609 -33.04 -24.31 15.16
N ASN A 610 -33.45 -24.97 16.23
CA ASN A 610 -34.72 -25.69 16.36
C ASN A 610 -35.85 -24.85 16.99
N GLY A 611 -36.62 -24.15 16.16
CA GLY A 611 -37.83 -23.44 16.57
C GLY A 611 -39.10 -24.31 16.54
N ARG A 612 -40.08 -23.94 17.36
CA ARG A 612 -41.43 -24.56 17.41
C ARG A 612 -42.25 -24.19 16.17
N VAL A 613 -43.26 -24.99 15.83
CA VAL A 613 -44.20 -24.67 14.74
C VAL A 613 -44.84 -23.30 15.00
N GLY A 614 -44.82 -22.40 14.01
CA GLY A 614 -45.30 -21.02 14.13
C GLY A 614 -44.25 -19.99 14.59
N GLN A 615 -43.05 -20.43 14.96
CA GLN A 615 -41.85 -19.58 15.05
C GLN A 615 -41.05 -19.60 13.74
N ARG A 616 -40.14 -18.63 13.61
CA ARG A 616 -39.13 -18.47 12.56
C ARG A 616 -37.80 -18.10 13.22
N VAL A 617 -36.69 -18.36 12.55
CA VAL A 617 -35.34 -18.09 13.08
C VAL A 617 -34.80 -16.79 12.50
N HIS A 618 -34.56 -15.79 13.34
CA HIS A 618 -33.86 -14.55 12.99
C HIS A 618 -32.38 -14.73 13.33
N ILE A 619 -31.46 -14.35 12.43
CA ILE A 619 -30.00 -14.55 12.59
C ILE A 619 -29.27 -13.28 12.16
N TYR A 620 -28.29 -12.82 12.94
CA TYR A 620 -27.42 -11.69 12.56
C TYR A 620 -25.98 -11.90 13.06
N PHE A 621 -25.01 -11.41 12.29
CA PHE A 621 -23.59 -11.66 12.50
C PHE A 621 -22.90 -10.47 13.19
N ASP A 622 -22.11 -10.76 14.22
CA ASP A 622 -21.17 -9.80 14.80
C ASP A 622 -19.92 -9.68 13.93
N GLN A 623 -19.36 -10.82 13.56
CA GLN A 623 -18.12 -11.01 12.82
C GLN A 623 -18.34 -12.16 11.83
N PHE A 624 -17.77 -12.04 10.64
CA PHE A 624 -17.79 -13.05 9.59
C PHE A 624 -16.59 -12.77 8.65
N ILE A 625 -15.55 -13.59 8.77
CA ILE A 625 -14.31 -13.54 8.00
C ILE A 625 -13.89 -14.99 7.74
N LEU A 626 -14.10 -15.46 6.51
CA LEU A 626 -13.65 -16.79 6.04
C LEU A 626 -12.52 -16.62 5.03
N ALA A 627 -11.66 -17.63 4.90
CA ALA A 627 -10.45 -17.58 4.06
C ALA A 627 -10.78 -17.30 2.57
N PRO A 628 -10.00 -16.44 1.88
CA PRO A 628 -10.26 -16.06 0.50
C PRO A 628 -9.88 -17.16 -0.51
N SER A 629 -10.74 -17.38 -1.51
CA SER A 629 -10.45 -18.25 -2.65
C SER A 629 -9.26 -17.74 -3.47
N LEU A 630 -8.11 -18.40 -3.36
CA LEU A 630 -6.88 -18.03 -4.08
C LEU A 630 -6.87 -18.45 -5.56
N SER A 631 -7.75 -19.37 -5.99
CA SER A 631 -7.75 -19.89 -7.37
C SER A 631 -9.12 -19.82 -8.07
N ARG A 632 -9.12 -19.99 -9.40
CA ARG A 632 -10.35 -20.08 -10.21
C ARG A 632 -11.13 -21.37 -10.00
N ALA A 633 -10.50 -22.42 -9.45
CA ALA A 633 -11.12 -23.70 -9.11
C ALA A 633 -11.73 -23.68 -7.69
N ASP A 634 -11.01 -23.10 -6.72
CA ASP A 634 -11.32 -23.12 -5.28
C ASP A 634 -12.38 -22.10 -4.84
N ARG A 635 -13.36 -21.82 -5.70
CA ARG A 635 -14.38 -20.79 -5.45
C ARG A 635 -15.29 -21.21 -4.29
N CYS A 636 -15.20 -20.48 -3.17
CA CYS A 636 -15.98 -20.73 -1.95
C CYS A 636 -15.69 -22.12 -1.34
N ALA A 637 -14.42 -22.48 -1.19
CA ALA A 637 -14.03 -23.72 -0.51
C ALA A 637 -14.45 -23.65 0.99
N ASP A 638 -13.82 -22.75 1.75
CA ASP A 638 -14.30 -22.30 3.05
C ASP A 638 -15.63 -21.54 2.92
N ARG A 639 -16.70 -22.04 3.57
CA ARG A 639 -18.05 -21.46 3.43
C ARG A 639 -19.00 -21.80 4.57
N LEU A 640 -19.99 -20.92 4.77
CA LEU A 640 -21.17 -21.15 5.61
C LEU A 640 -22.42 -21.25 4.74
N GLU A 641 -23.05 -22.42 4.74
CA GLU A 641 -24.33 -22.70 4.07
C GLU A 641 -25.46 -22.67 5.09
N LEU A 642 -26.58 -22.03 4.74
CA LEU A 642 -27.78 -21.97 5.58
C LEU A 642 -28.97 -22.56 4.81
N TYR A 643 -29.77 -23.38 5.49
CA TYR A 643 -30.94 -24.06 4.96
C TYR A 643 -32.17 -23.78 5.83
N ASN A 644 -33.25 -23.35 5.20
CA ASN A 644 -34.59 -23.36 5.80
C ASN A 644 -35.07 -24.81 5.89
N VAL A 645 -35.47 -25.25 7.08
CA VAL A 645 -36.03 -26.59 7.29
C VAL A 645 -37.46 -26.48 7.79
N TYR A 646 -38.39 -27.05 7.03
CA TYR A 646 -39.83 -27.00 7.31
C TYR A 646 -40.27 -28.10 8.31
N PRO A 647 -41.50 -28.06 8.85
CA PRO A 647 -42.02 -29.11 9.74
C PRO A 647 -42.04 -30.50 9.12
N ASN A 648 -42.16 -30.61 7.79
CA ASN A 648 -42.15 -31.88 7.04
C ASN A 648 -40.75 -32.33 6.61
N ASN A 649 -39.69 -31.88 7.29
CA ASN A 649 -38.27 -32.16 6.99
C ASN A 649 -37.79 -31.74 5.58
N ARG A 650 -38.58 -31.03 4.79
CA ARG A 650 -38.11 -30.43 3.53
C ARG A 650 -37.05 -29.37 3.84
N GLU A 651 -35.92 -29.42 3.14
CA GLU A 651 -34.91 -28.36 3.18
C GLU A 651 -35.00 -27.46 1.93
N THR A 652 -34.67 -26.17 2.07
CA THR A 652 -34.44 -25.24 0.94
C THR A 652 -33.35 -24.23 1.31
N VAL A 653 -32.44 -23.93 0.37
CA VAL A 653 -31.32 -22.99 0.61
C VAL A 653 -31.83 -21.62 1.07
N LEU A 654 -31.29 -21.14 2.19
CA LEU A 654 -31.48 -19.78 2.72
C LEU A 654 -30.32 -18.87 2.29
N GLY A 655 -29.08 -19.37 2.34
CA GLY A 655 -27.88 -18.64 1.97
C GLY A 655 -26.65 -19.54 1.81
N ASN A 656 -25.60 -18.99 1.20
CA ASN A 656 -24.28 -19.60 1.06
C ASN A 656 -23.29 -18.43 0.99
N TYR A 657 -22.34 -18.39 1.94
CA TYR A 657 -21.52 -17.22 2.26
C TYR A 657 -20.05 -17.64 2.46
N CYS A 658 -19.12 -16.83 1.97
CA CYS A 658 -17.67 -17.04 2.09
C CYS A 658 -16.93 -15.74 1.82
N ALA A 659 -15.71 -15.59 2.36
CA ALA A 659 -14.75 -14.50 2.20
C ALA A 659 -15.32 -13.10 1.85
N ALA A 660 -15.57 -12.84 0.57
CA ALA A 660 -15.99 -11.55 0.04
C ALA A 660 -17.47 -11.18 0.30
N ASN A 661 -18.26 -12.07 0.93
CA ASN A 661 -19.72 -12.03 0.95
C ASN A 661 -20.25 -12.00 2.40
N TYR A 662 -20.28 -10.82 3.04
CA TYR A 662 -20.71 -10.71 4.45
C TYR A 662 -22.24 -10.86 4.61
N PRO A 663 -22.76 -11.77 5.46
CA PRO A 663 -24.19 -11.98 5.61
C PRO A 663 -24.89 -10.82 6.36
N GLY A 664 -25.73 -10.06 5.67
CA GLY A 664 -26.65 -9.10 6.29
C GLY A 664 -27.81 -9.79 7.04
N PRO A 665 -28.44 -9.18 8.06
CA PRO A 665 -29.41 -9.81 8.97
C PRO A 665 -30.50 -10.65 8.27
N ILE A 666 -30.69 -11.89 8.71
CA ILE A 666 -31.42 -12.97 8.03
C ILE A 666 -32.68 -13.35 8.83
N LEU A 667 -33.76 -13.73 8.14
CA LEU A 667 -34.93 -14.36 8.75
C LEU A 667 -35.32 -15.59 7.93
N SER A 668 -35.61 -16.72 8.59
CA SER A 668 -36.06 -17.94 7.91
C SER A 668 -37.35 -17.73 7.10
N ALA A 669 -37.58 -18.58 6.09
CA ALA A 669 -38.74 -18.52 5.23
C ALA A 669 -40.07 -18.62 6.01
N GLU A 670 -41.16 -18.11 5.44
CA GLU A 670 -42.49 -18.30 6.03
C GLU A 670 -42.83 -19.80 6.06
N GLY A 671 -43.25 -20.30 7.22
CA GLY A 671 -43.48 -21.72 7.48
C GLY A 671 -42.22 -22.53 7.85
N ALA A 672 -41.00 -22.01 7.69
CA ALA A 672 -39.77 -22.70 8.10
C ALA A 672 -39.45 -22.42 9.57
N ASN A 673 -39.79 -23.39 10.44
CA ASN A 673 -39.60 -23.30 11.88
C ASN A 673 -38.17 -23.60 12.34
N ARG A 674 -37.33 -24.21 11.49
CA ARG A 674 -35.94 -24.54 11.81
C ARG A 674 -34.98 -23.99 10.77
N VAL A 675 -33.74 -23.74 11.19
CA VAL A 675 -32.63 -23.47 10.27
C VAL A 675 -31.48 -24.43 10.58
N ARG A 676 -30.97 -25.08 9.53
CA ARG A 676 -29.75 -25.87 9.58
C ARG A 676 -28.63 -25.02 8.96
N ALA A 677 -27.60 -24.73 9.74
CA ALA A 677 -26.36 -24.14 9.23
C ALA A 677 -25.31 -25.24 9.07
N VAL A 678 -24.48 -25.16 8.04
CA VAL A 678 -23.34 -26.05 7.81
C VAL A 678 -22.13 -25.20 7.44
N PHE A 679 -21.10 -25.26 8.28
CA PHE A 679 -19.81 -24.64 8.03
C PHE A 679 -18.84 -25.70 7.48
N PHE A 680 -18.04 -25.30 6.48
CA PHE A 680 -16.97 -26.10 5.90
C PHE A 680 -15.67 -25.28 5.89
N SER A 681 -14.54 -25.91 6.24
CA SER A 681 -13.19 -25.42 5.98
C SER A 681 -12.36 -26.47 5.23
N ASP A 682 -11.41 -26.02 4.42
CA ASP A 682 -10.47 -26.89 3.70
C ASP A 682 -9.09 -27.02 4.40
N ILE A 683 -8.11 -27.64 3.73
CA ILE A 683 -6.77 -27.93 4.27
C ILE A 683 -5.80 -26.72 4.33
N ARG A 684 -6.21 -25.53 3.87
CA ARG A 684 -5.36 -24.33 3.66
C ARG A 684 -5.50 -23.29 4.78
N PRO A 685 -4.70 -22.20 4.80
CA PRO A 685 -4.72 -21.22 5.89
C PRO A 685 -6.12 -20.62 6.16
N THR A 686 -6.55 -20.70 7.41
CA THR A 686 -7.88 -20.32 7.86
C THR A 686 -7.93 -18.88 8.41
N ALA A 687 -9.12 -18.41 8.79
CA ALA A 687 -9.36 -17.06 9.30
C ALA A 687 -10.15 -17.09 10.63
N THR A 688 -10.39 -15.93 11.26
CA THR A 688 -11.06 -15.79 12.57
C THR A 688 -12.54 -16.20 12.57
N GLY A 689 -13.10 -16.59 11.42
CA GLY A 689 -14.39 -17.25 11.36
C GLY A 689 -15.58 -16.32 11.57
N PHE A 690 -16.59 -16.80 12.29
CA PHE A 690 -17.83 -16.06 12.50
C PHE A 690 -18.40 -16.21 13.89
N ARG A 691 -19.14 -15.18 14.32
CA ARG A 691 -20.02 -15.20 15.50
C ARG A 691 -21.37 -14.60 15.13
N ALA A 692 -22.43 -15.33 15.43
CA ALA A 692 -23.79 -15.01 15.03
C ALA A 692 -24.79 -15.22 16.18
N HIS A 693 -25.70 -14.28 16.34
CA HIS A 693 -26.84 -14.40 17.25
C HIS A 693 -28.00 -15.03 16.52
N TYR A 694 -28.78 -15.85 17.21
CA TYR A 694 -30.07 -16.37 16.74
C TYR A 694 -31.20 -15.96 17.70
N ARG A 695 -32.41 -15.77 17.17
CA ARG A 695 -33.63 -15.54 17.95
C ARG A 695 -34.83 -16.24 17.31
N PHE A 696 -35.54 -17.05 18.10
CA PHE A 696 -36.80 -17.69 17.73
C PHE A 696 -37.96 -16.70 17.86
N VAL A 697 -38.33 -16.07 16.75
CA VAL A 697 -39.38 -15.05 16.68
C VAL A 697 -40.71 -15.68 16.27
N SER A 698 -41.82 -15.29 16.89
CA SER A 698 -43.15 -15.77 16.50
C SER A 698 -43.66 -15.04 15.26
N GLN A 699 -44.50 -15.70 14.45
CA GLN A 699 -45.14 -15.05 13.30
C GLN A 699 -46.10 -13.91 13.73
N LYS A 700 -46.51 -13.84 15.02
CA LYS A 700 -47.18 -12.67 15.60
C LYS A 700 -46.20 -11.50 15.78
N TYR A 701 -45.08 -11.70 16.49
CA TYR A 701 -44.06 -10.66 16.72
C TYR A 701 -43.57 -9.99 15.42
N ILE A 702 -43.39 -10.79 14.36
CA ILE A 702 -43.02 -10.30 13.02
C ILE A 702 -44.10 -9.37 12.43
N LYS A 703 -45.39 -9.73 12.55
CA LYS A 703 -46.51 -8.89 12.10
C LYS A 703 -46.63 -7.62 12.95
N ASP A 704 -46.52 -7.74 14.27
CA ASP A 704 -46.62 -6.61 15.20
C ASP A 704 -45.52 -5.56 14.91
N ILE A 705 -44.29 -5.98 14.61
CA ILE A 705 -43.19 -5.08 14.18
C ILE A 705 -43.45 -4.46 12.80
N GLY A 706 -43.87 -5.25 11.82
CA GLY A 706 -44.16 -4.75 10.46
C GLY A 706 -45.28 -3.71 10.45
N GLN A 707 -46.32 -3.92 11.26
CA GLN A 707 -47.43 -2.96 11.46
C GLN A 707 -46.99 -1.72 12.23
N LYS A 708 -46.26 -1.87 13.35
CA LYS A 708 -45.75 -0.74 14.15
C LYS A 708 -44.90 0.23 13.33
N ASN A 709 -44.08 -0.30 12.42
CA ASN A 709 -43.20 0.49 11.56
C ASN A 709 -43.80 0.78 10.17
N ARG A 710 -45.06 0.40 9.92
CA ARG A 710 -45.81 0.58 8.66
C ARG A 710 -45.04 0.15 7.40
N CYS A 711 -44.40 -1.03 7.45
CA CYS A 711 -43.50 -1.50 6.40
C CYS A 711 -43.67 -2.96 5.99
N SER A 712 -44.84 -3.56 6.24
CA SER A 712 -45.18 -4.88 5.72
C SER A 712 -46.57 -4.87 5.11
N GLU A 713 -46.69 -5.20 3.82
CA GLU A 713 -47.91 -5.02 3.04
C GLU A 713 -48.05 -6.06 1.91
N LYS A 714 -49.29 -6.39 1.52
CA LYS A 714 -49.59 -7.18 0.31
C LYS A 714 -50.30 -6.29 -0.69
N ILE A 715 -49.54 -5.80 -1.66
CA ILE A 715 -50.00 -4.85 -2.67
C ILE A 715 -50.62 -5.62 -3.83
N THR A 716 -51.93 -5.44 -4.03
CA THR A 716 -52.73 -6.12 -5.07
C THR A 716 -53.67 -5.13 -5.74
N GLY A 717 -54.07 -5.39 -6.99
CA GLY A 717 -55.04 -4.56 -7.74
C GLY A 717 -54.49 -3.21 -8.24
N SER A 718 -53.40 -2.70 -7.68
CA SER A 718 -52.66 -1.53 -8.18
C SER A 718 -51.84 -1.85 -9.43
N ILE A 719 -51.69 -0.85 -10.30
CA ILE A 719 -50.91 -0.94 -11.55
C ILE A 719 -49.48 -0.39 -11.43
N SER A 720 -49.25 0.49 -10.45
CA SER A 720 -47.95 1.03 -10.07
C SER A 720 -47.97 1.51 -8.62
N GLY A 721 -46.82 1.91 -8.08
CA GLY A 721 -46.70 2.56 -6.78
C GLY A 721 -45.26 2.76 -6.33
N THR A 722 -45.09 3.20 -5.08
CA THR A 722 -43.78 3.42 -4.45
C THR A 722 -43.69 2.71 -3.10
N ILE A 723 -42.53 2.14 -2.79
CA ILE A 723 -42.23 1.49 -1.51
C ILE A 723 -41.03 2.19 -0.89
N SER A 724 -41.23 2.81 0.26
CA SER A 724 -40.18 3.47 1.04
C SER A 724 -39.86 2.72 2.33
N SER A 725 -38.62 2.88 2.82
CA SER A 725 -38.25 2.45 4.17
C SER A 725 -38.97 3.27 5.25
N PRO A 726 -39.17 2.72 6.47
CA PRO A 726 -39.69 3.47 7.61
C PRO A 726 -39.00 4.82 7.81
N ASN A 727 -39.80 5.85 8.11
CA ASN A 727 -39.43 7.24 8.32
C ASN A 727 -38.86 8.00 7.09
N PHE A 728 -38.68 7.39 5.92
CA PHE A 728 -38.10 8.05 4.74
C PHE A 728 -38.78 9.42 4.45
N PRO A 729 -38.01 10.49 4.16
CA PRO A 729 -36.55 10.57 3.96
C PRO A 729 -35.72 10.78 5.25
N ILE A 730 -36.35 10.70 6.43
CA ILE A 730 -35.68 10.67 7.73
C ILE A 730 -35.07 9.28 7.94
N ARG A 731 -34.10 9.18 8.84
CA ARG A 731 -33.35 7.95 9.12
C ARG A 731 -34.25 6.78 9.52
N TYR A 732 -34.01 5.62 8.91
CA TYR A 732 -34.62 4.37 9.34
C TYR A 732 -34.03 3.91 10.69
N VAL A 733 -34.78 3.11 11.43
CA VAL A 733 -34.41 2.63 12.78
C VAL A 733 -33.82 1.22 12.77
N LYS A 734 -33.24 0.80 13.90
CA LYS A 734 -32.76 -0.56 14.15
C LYS A 734 -33.89 -1.56 14.42
N ASN A 735 -33.59 -2.86 14.30
CA ASN A 735 -34.54 -3.98 14.49
C ASN A 735 -35.81 -3.97 13.59
N LEU A 736 -35.73 -3.41 12.38
CA LEU A 736 -36.79 -3.47 11.38
C LEU A 736 -36.93 -4.85 10.72
N ILE A 737 -38.18 -5.31 10.62
CA ILE A 737 -38.59 -6.52 9.90
C ILE A 737 -39.76 -6.12 8.98
N CYS A 738 -39.41 -5.73 7.75
CA CYS A 738 -40.32 -5.17 6.75
C CYS A 738 -40.45 -6.11 5.55
N ASP A 739 -41.66 -6.54 5.19
CA ASP A 739 -41.93 -7.55 4.15
C ASP A 739 -43.07 -7.13 3.21
N TRP A 740 -42.77 -6.94 1.92
CA TRP A 740 -43.73 -6.59 0.88
C TRP A 740 -43.90 -7.71 -0.16
N GLU A 741 -45.15 -8.01 -0.50
CA GLU A 741 -45.53 -8.81 -1.67
C GLU A 741 -46.28 -7.91 -2.65
N ILE A 742 -45.73 -7.68 -3.85
CA ILE A 742 -46.46 -7.02 -4.94
C ILE A 742 -46.97 -8.11 -5.89
N ARG A 743 -48.27 -8.07 -6.22
CA ARG A 743 -48.93 -9.02 -7.13
C ARG A 743 -49.81 -8.27 -8.14
N VAL A 744 -49.38 -8.30 -9.40
CA VAL A 744 -50.01 -7.59 -10.53
C VAL A 744 -50.87 -8.52 -11.38
N ARG A 745 -51.47 -8.01 -12.46
CA ARG A 745 -52.42 -8.77 -13.30
C ARG A 745 -51.78 -10.00 -13.93
N SER A 746 -52.58 -11.05 -14.15
CA SER A 746 -52.10 -12.27 -14.83
C SER A 746 -51.64 -11.95 -16.26
N GLY A 747 -50.48 -12.48 -16.65
CA GLY A 747 -49.83 -12.16 -17.92
C GLY A 747 -49.01 -10.85 -17.93
N TYR A 748 -48.97 -10.10 -16.83
CA TYR A 748 -48.10 -8.93 -16.65
C TYR A 748 -46.87 -9.28 -15.80
N ARG A 749 -45.83 -8.45 -15.88
CA ARG A 749 -44.60 -8.49 -15.09
C ARG A 749 -44.48 -7.19 -14.31
N ILE A 750 -43.60 -7.16 -13.32
CA ILE A 750 -43.33 -6.01 -12.45
C ILE A 750 -41.94 -5.48 -12.82
N LEU A 751 -41.84 -4.19 -13.08
CA LEU A 751 -40.58 -3.45 -13.15
C LEU A 751 -40.38 -2.77 -11.80
N LEU A 752 -39.24 -2.98 -11.15
CA LEU A 752 -38.89 -2.38 -9.85
C LEU A 752 -37.58 -1.59 -9.98
N GLN A 753 -37.60 -0.33 -9.53
CA GLN A 753 -36.52 0.65 -9.73
C GLN A 753 -36.25 1.40 -8.42
N PRO A 754 -34.99 1.70 -8.06
CA PRO A 754 -34.69 2.60 -6.95
C PRO A 754 -34.71 4.07 -7.40
N VAL A 755 -35.62 4.86 -6.81
CA VAL A 755 -35.64 6.33 -6.92
C VAL A 755 -34.59 6.93 -6.00
N VAL A 756 -34.45 6.38 -4.79
CA VAL A 756 -33.39 6.71 -3.82
C VAL A 756 -32.93 5.42 -3.13
N LEU A 757 -31.62 5.23 -2.98
CA LEU A 757 -31.02 4.15 -2.21
C LEU A 757 -29.87 4.70 -1.34
N ASN A 758 -30.06 4.68 -0.03
CA ASN A 758 -29.09 5.16 0.96
C ASN A 758 -29.18 4.30 2.24
N VAL A 759 -28.52 3.15 2.20
CA VAL A 759 -28.62 2.05 3.19
C VAL A 759 -27.23 1.62 3.64
N GLU A 760 -27.04 1.38 4.94
CA GLU A 760 -25.72 1.09 5.53
C GLU A 760 -25.08 -0.20 4.97
N GLY A 761 -24.01 -0.03 4.20
CA GLY A 761 -23.19 -1.11 3.62
C GLY A 761 -22.44 -0.64 2.37
N MET A 762 -21.78 -1.56 1.68
CA MET A 762 -21.06 -1.31 0.42
C MET A 762 -21.31 -2.45 -0.57
N MET A 763 -21.46 -2.12 -1.86
CA MET A 763 -21.63 -3.10 -2.95
C MET A 763 -20.48 -2.99 -3.94
N SER A 764 -20.15 -4.11 -4.58
CA SER A 764 -19.23 -4.16 -5.72
C SER A 764 -19.76 -3.40 -6.94
N ASP A 765 -18.85 -3.01 -7.83
CA ASP A 765 -19.18 -2.16 -8.99
C ASP A 765 -20.09 -2.82 -10.03
N ASP A 766 -20.36 -4.12 -9.95
CA ASP A 766 -21.35 -4.83 -10.78
C ASP A 766 -22.81 -4.62 -10.33
N GLY A 767 -23.01 -4.01 -9.16
CA GLY A 767 -24.32 -3.67 -8.59
C GLY A 767 -25.02 -4.84 -7.87
N ARG A 768 -24.28 -5.81 -7.36
CA ARG A 768 -24.80 -6.99 -6.66
C ARG A 768 -24.12 -7.15 -5.30
N SER A 769 -24.87 -7.60 -4.29
CA SER A 769 -24.21 -8.36 -3.22
C SER A 769 -23.64 -9.63 -3.82
N SER A 770 -22.33 -9.81 -3.68
CA SER A 770 -21.62 -10.94 -4.24
C SER A 770 -22.15 -12.24 -3.66
N LYS A 771 -22.75 -13.05 -4.53
CA LYS A 771 -23.13 -14.44 -4.28
C LYS A 771 -22.35 -15.29 -5.28
N CYS A 772 -22.03 -16.52 -4.93
CA CYS A 772 -21.00 -17.33 -5.61
C CYS A 772 -21.36 -17.73 -7.05
N ILE A 773 -21.22 -16.78 -7.98
CA ILE A 773 -21.52 -16.95 -9.41
C ILE A 773 -20.26 -17.49 -10.11
N ARG A 774 -20.43 -18.58 -10.86
CA ARG A 774 -19.38 -19.37 -11.52
C ARG A 774 -18.54 -18.63 -12.59
N ARG A 775 -18.61 -17.30 -12.75
CA ARG A 775 -18.01 -16.57 -13.89
C ARG A 775 -17.04 -15.42 -13.58
N SER A 776 -17.10 -14.77 -12.41
CA SER A 776 -16.02 -13.83 -11.99
C SER A 776 -15.70 -14.03 -10.51
N ALA A 777 -14.44 -13.82 -10.12
CA ALA A 777 -13.92 -14.05 -8.77
C ALA A 777 -12.68 -13.19 -8.48
N HIS A 778 -12.70 -11.92 -8.89
CA HIS A 778 -11.68 -10.92 -8.53
C HIS A 778 -12.37 -9.64 -8.04
N LEU A 779 -11.94 -9.16 -6.87
CA LEU A 779 -12.15 -7.81 -6.32
C LEU A 779 -13.61 -7.30 -6.26
N ALA A 780 -14.57 -8.17 -5.93
CA ALA A 780 -15.96 -7.78 -5.64
C ALA A 780 -16.30 -8.01 -4.16
N THR A 781 -16.16 -6.97 -3.32
CA THR A 781 -16.36 -7.03 -1.85
C THR A 781 -17.71 -6.45 -1.41
N GLY A 782 -18.78 -7.25 -1.53
CA GLY A 782 -20.12 -6.88 -1.08
C GLY A 782 -20.32 -7.08 0.44
N ASN A 783 -20.69 -6.02 1.16
CA ASN A 783 -20.90 -6.06 2.61
C ASN A 783 -22.14 -5.26 3.05
N CYS A 784 -23.21 -5.98 3.42
CA CYS A 784 -24.45 -5.40 3.95
C CYS A 784 -24.69 -5.74 5.44
N ARG A 785 -23.62 -5.66 6.27
CA ARG A 785 -23.62 -6.02 7.71
C ARG A 785 -24.73 -5.39 8.55
N SER A 786 -24.99 -4.08 8.37
CA SER A 786 -25.92 -3.34 9.23
C SER A 786 -27.35 -3.33 8.71
N ALA A 787 -27.55 -3.15 7.40
CA ALA A 787 -28.88 -3.13 6.80
C ALA A 787 -28.85 -3.74 5.39
N VAL A 788 -29.91 -4.48 5.04
CA VAL A 788 -29.99 -5.24 3.79
C VAL A 788 -31.40 -5.25 3.22
N ILE A 789 -31.54 -4.89 1.94
CA ILE A 789 -32.73 -5.13 1.13
C ILE A 789 -32.52 -6.47 0.41
N ARG A 790 -33.52 -7.34 0.38
CA ARG A 790 -33.53 -8.56 -0.44
C ARG A 790 -34.71 -8.57 -1.39
N ILE A 791 -34.46 -8.94 -2.63
CA ILE A 791 -35.48 -9.05 -3.69
C ILE A 791 -35.49 -10.50 -4.19
N ARG A 792 -36.67 -11.12 -4.25
CA ARG A 792 -36.87 -12.53 -4.62
C ARG A 792 -38.01 -12.70 -5.64
N ASN A 793 -37.72 -13.41 -6.72
CA ASN A 793 -38.72 -13.86 -7.70
C ASN A 793 -39.37 -15.19 -7.27
N GLU A 794 -40.60 -15.46 -7.73
CA GLU A 794 -41.32 -16.70 -7.39
C GLU A 794 -40.61 -17.95 -7.95
N SER A 795 -40.07 -17.89 -9.17
CA SER A 795 -39.38 -19.00 -9.83
C SER A 795 -37.95 -19.24 -9.36
N SER A 796 -37.35 -18.29 -8.64
CA SER A 796 -35.98 -18.41 -8.13
C SER A 796 -35.99 -18.68 -6.62
N GLY A 797 -35.51 -19.85 -6.20
CA GLY A 797 -35.20 -20.15 -4.79
C GLY A 797 -34.06 -19.31 -4.20
N HIS A 798 -33.61 -18.27 -4.89
CA HIS A 798 -32.54 -17.37 -4.52
C HIS A 798 -33.07 -15.93 -4.48
N SER A 799 -32.70 -15.19 -3.44
CA SER A 799 -32.79 -13.73 -3.38
C SER A 799 -31.47 -13.09 -3.81
N ASN A 800 -31.56 -11.88 -4.36
CA ASN A 800 -30.46 -10.94 -4.49
C ASN A 800 -30.47 -9.98 -3.27
N GLU A 801 -29.32 -9.47 -2.85
CA GLU A 801 -29.19 -8.57 -1.69
C GLU A 801 -28.56 -7.23 -2.09
N PHE A 802 -28.95 -6.13 -1.41
CA PHE A 802 -28.56 -4.76 -1.73
C PHE A 802 -28.37 -3.87 -0.49
N CYS A 803 -27.40 -2.97 -0.56
CA CYS A 803 -27.12 -1.87 0.38
C CYS A 803 -26.27 -0.79 -0.33
N GLY A 804 -25.82 0.25 0.39
CA GLY A 804 -24.97 1.33 -0.12
C GLY A 804 -25.70 2.65 -0.43
N GLU A 805 -24.92 3.63 -0.91
CA GLU A 805 -25.36 5.01 -1.21
C GLU A 805 -25.29 5.36 -2.73
N LYS A 806 -24.97 4.39 -3.61
CA LYS A 806 -24.88 4.65 -5.06
C LYS A 806 -26.28 4.91 -5.67
N VAL A 807 -26.58 6.20 -5.90
CA VAL A 807 -27.63 6.67 -6.82
C VAL A 807 -26.97 7.49 -7.93
N VAL A 808 -26.68 6.81 -9.04
CA VAL A 808 -26.07 7.33 -10.28
C VAL A 808 -26.76 6.56 -11.43
N PRO A 809 -27.11 7.17 -12.57
CA PRO A 809 -27.91 6.51 -13.62
C PRO A 809 -27.30 5.18 -14.10
N GLY A 810 -28.14 4.15 -14.25
CA GLY A 810 -27.74 2.79 -14.59
C GLY A 810 -27.89 1.75 -13.47
N ILE A 811 -28.75 1.98 -12.46
CA ILE A 811 -29.09 0.93 -11.50
C ILE A 811 -30.02 -0.09 -12.17
N ARG A 812 -29.43 -1.22 -12.54
CA ARG A 812 -30.07 -2.38 -13.19
C ARG A 812 -31.47 -2.64 -12.65
N GLN A 813 -32.48 -2.52 -13.51
CA GLN A 813 -33.87 -2.59 -13.09
C GLN A 813 -34.31 -4.03 -12.78
N PHE A 814 -35.08 -4.21 -11.68
CA PHE A 814 -35.51 -5.52 -11.22
C PHE A 814 -36.83 -5.93 -11.87
N VAL A 815 -36.70 -6.60 -13.00
CA VAL A 815 -37.82 -7.25 -13.70
C VAL A 815 -38.21 -8.55 -12.99
N SER A 816 -39.48 -8.69 -12.61
CA SER A 816 -39.99 -9.92 -12.02
C SER A 816 -40.12 -11.04 -13.06
N ALA A 817 -40.00 -12.30 -12.64
CA ALA A 817 -40.08 -13.48 -13.51
C ALA A 817 -41.53 -13.86 -13.90
N LYS A 818 -42.50 -13.43 -13.10
CA LYS A 818 -43.96 -13.61 -13.24
C LYS A 818 -44.67 -12.36 -12.69
N ASN A 819 -45.99 -12.38 -12.54
CA ASN A 819 -46.78 -11.29 -11.96
C ASN A 819 -46.63 -11.11 -10.42
N VAL A 820 -45.57 -11.62 -9.79
CA VAL A 820 -45.31 -11.54 -8.34
C VAL A 820 -43.84 -11.26 -8.08
N ILE A 821 -43.55 -10.36 -7.14
CA ILE A 821 -42.20 -10.15 -6.58
C ILE A 821 -42.30 -9.96 -5.06
N TYR A 822 -41.29 -10.46 -4.34
CA TYR A 822 -41.17 -10.34 -2.90
C TYR A 822 -39.97 -9.47 -2.55
N ILE A 823 -40.19 -8.45 -1.70
CA ILE A 823 -39.16 -7.52 -1.24
C ILE A 823 -39.14 -7.59 0.28
N SER A 824 -37.95 -7.68 0.88
CA SER A 824 -37.80 -7.63 2.33
C SER A 824 -36.65 -6.71 2.74
N PHE A 825 -36.88 -5.89 3.76
CA PHE A 825 -35.84 -5.06 4.36
C PHE A 825 -35.59 -5.51 5.81
N ARG A 826 -34.31 -5.59 6.17
CA ARG A 826 -33.83 -6.01 7.49
C ARG A 826 -32.71 -5.10 7.96
N THR A 827 -32.69 -4.81 9.25
CA THR A 827 -31.65 -4.00 9.90
C THR A 827 -31.20 -4.70 11.18
N HIS A 828 -29.91 -4.65 11.51
CA HIS A 828 -29.37 -5.21 12.74
C HIS A 828 -30.15 -4.66 13.96
N PRO A 829 -30.37 -5.45 15.03
CA PRO A 829 -31.04 -4.94 16.23
C PRO A 829 -30.29 -3.83 16.99
N GLU A 830 -29.02 -3.56 16.63
CA GLU A 830 -28.08 -2.77 17.43
C GLU A 830 -27.16 -1.90 16.58
N LYS A 831 -26.42 -2.50 15.63
CA LYS A 831 -25.33 -1.88 14.87
C LYS A 831 -25.81 -1.00 13.69
N VAL A 832 -26.84 -0.20 13.92
CA VAL A 832 -27.52 0.65 12.91
C VAL A 832 -27.69 2.06 13.47
N ASN A 833 -27.10 3.03 12.78
CA ASN A 833 -27.21 4.46 13.09
C ASN A 833 -28.29 5.16 12.26
N GLY A 834 -28.74 4.50 11.19
CA GLY A 834 -29.79 4.95 10.28
C GLY A 834 -29.25 5.95 9.27
N LEU A 835 -29.22 5.53 8.00
CA LEU A 835 -29.12 6.42 6.85
C LEU A 835 -30.52 6.81 6.35
N LYS A 836 -30.61 7.70 5.35
CA LYS A 836 -31.91 8.22 4.83
C LYS A 836 -32.86 7.12 4.35
N GLY A 837 -32.36 5.92 4.07
CA GLY A 837 -33.13 4.78 3.63
C GLY A 837 -33.34 4.78 2.12
N PHE A 838 -34.46 4.23 1.68
CA PHE A 838 -34.75 4.05 0.26
C PHE A 838 -36.17 4.41 -0.09
N ASN A 839 -36.37 4.69 -1.38
CA ASN A 839 -37.66 4.72 -2.05
C ASN A 839 -37.53 3.98 -3.39
N LEU A 840 -38.36 2.96 -3.62
CA LEU A 840 -38.41 2.17 -4.84
C LEU A 840 -39.72 2.43 -5.57
N SER A 841 -39.70 2.84 -6.83
CA SER A 841 -40.87 2.83 -7.71
C SER A 841 -41.06 1.43 -8.29
N TRP A 842 -42.31 1.05 -8.52
CA TRP A 842 -42.64 -0.18 -9.25
C TRP A 842 -43.86 0.03 -10.15
N THR A 843 -43.86 -0.62 -11.31
CA THR A 843 -44.95 -0.55 -12.30
C THR A 843 -45.18 -1.90 -12.97
N GLU A 844 -46.45 -2.23 -13.23
CA GLU A 844 -46.81 -3.41 -14.03
C GLU A 844 -46.62 -3.12 -15.53
N PHE A 845 -46.05 -4.09 -16.25
CA PHE A 845 -45.85 -4.00 -17.68
C PHE A 845 -46.10 -5.32 -18.39
N LYS A 846 -46.41 -5.26 -19.68
CA LYS A 846 -46.52 -6.43 -20.56
C LYS A 846 -45.36 -6.45 -21.54
N GLN A 847 -44.78 -7.64 -21.75
CA GLN A 847 -43.66 -7.86 -22.66
C GLN A 847 -44.08 -8.84 -23.76
N GLY A 848 -44.02 -8.39 -25.01
CA GLY A 848 -44.47 -9.17 -26.17
C GLY A 848 -45.98 -9.05 -26.43
N GLY A 849 -46.32 -8.65 -27.66
CA GLY A 849 -47.68 -8.36 -28.10
C GLY A 849 -47.89 -6.88 -28.42
N ARG A 850 -48.93 -6.56 -29.18
CA ARG A 850 -49.30 -5.17 -29.46
C ARG A 850 -49.93 -4.53 -28.22
N CYS A 851 -49.59 -3.27 -27.96
CA CYS A 851 -50.23 -2.47 -26.90
C CYS A 851 -51.53 -1.86 -27.45
N GLU A 852 -52.56 -2.69 -27.63
CA GLU A 852 -53.85 -2.26 -28.23
C GLU A 852 -54.78 -1.62 -27.18
N GLY A 853 -55.58 -0.63 -27.60
CA GLY A 853 -56.54 0.09 -26.77
C GLY A 853 -56.00 1.36 -26.07
N PRO A 854 -56.84 2.37 -25.78
CA PRO A 854 -56.42 3.69 -25.30
C PRO A 854 -55.92 3.71 -23.84
N GLU A 855 -56.14 2.64 -23.06
CA GLU A 855 -55.65 2.52 -21.68
C GLU A 855 -54.17 2.09 -21.58
N ASN A 856 -53.52 1.78 -22.71
CA ASN A 856 -52.16 1.27 -22.77
C ASN A 856 -51.21 2.29 -23.45
N PHE A 857 -49.97 2.34 -22.99
CA PHE A 857 -48.90 3.14 -23.59
C PHE A 857 -47.71 2.24 -23.96
N HIS A 858 -47.12 2.47 -25.14
CA HIS A 858 -45.98 1.72 -25.65
C HIS A 858 -44.70 2.55 -25.48
N CYS A 859 -43.79 2.11 -24.62
CA CYS A 859 -42.49 2.74 -24.39
C CYS A 859 -41.58 2.62 -25.62
N ASN A 860 -40.96 3.73 -26.04
CA ASN A 860 -40.38 3.85 -27.38
C ASN A 860 -39.10 3.03 -27.55
N PHE A 861 -38.22 3.04 -26.55
CA PHE A 861 -36.90 2.41 -26.57
C PHE A 861 -36.93 1.02 -25.94
N SER A 862 -37.61 0.86 -24.80
CA SER A 862 -37.68 -0.42 -24.06
C SER A 862 -38.68 -1.43 -24.62
N ARG A 863 -39.59 -0.99 -25.51
CA ARG A 863 -40.61 -1.82 -26.19
C ARG A 863 -41.60 -2.54 -25.25
N ILE A 864 -41.81 -2.02 -24.04
CA ILE A 864 -42.81 -2.55 -23.10
C ILE A 864 -44.16 -1.82 -23.22
N CYS A 865 -45.26 -2.51 -22.90
CA CYS A 865 -46.55 -1.86 -22.68
C CYS A 865 -46.73 -1.56 -21.18
N ILE A 866 -46.91 -0.30 -20.81
CA ILE A 866 -47.39 0.14 -19.48
C ILE A 866 -48.81 0.71 -19.62
N SER A 867 -49.46 1.10 -18.51
CA SER A 867 -50.76 1.79 -18.61
C SER A 867 -50.59 3.27 -18.97
N SER A 868 -51.49 3.82 -19.78
CA SER A 868 -51.53 5.26 -20.03
C SER A 868 -51.79 6.10 -18.77
N LYS A 869 -52.33 5.50 -17.71
CA LYS A 869 -52.63 6.13 -16.40
C LYS A 869 -51.41 6.41 -15.54
N VAL A 870 -50.23 5.87 -15.89
CA VAL A 870 -48.97 6.11 -15.14
C VAL A 870 -48.07 7.15 -15.83
N ARG A 871 -48.50 7.76 -16.93
CA ARG A 871 -47.75 8.84 -17.59
C ARG A 871 -47.90 10.15 -16.83
N CYS A 872 -46.89 11.01 -16.94
CA CYS A 872 -46.83 12.35 -16.35
C CYS A 872 -46.87 12.32 -14.82
N ASN A 873 -46.05 11.43 -14.23
CA ASN A 873 -45.96 11.18 -12.79
C ASN A 873 -44.58 11.47 -12.16
N GLU A 874 -43.65 12.02 -12.93
CA GLU A 874 -42.24 12.30 -12.54
C GLU A 874 -41.39 11.04 -12.24
N LEU A 875 -41.84 9.84 -12.64
CA LEU A 875 -41.11 8.58 -12.55
C LEU A 875 -40.68 8.09 -13.95
N MET A 876 -39.80 7.08 -14.01
CA MET A 876 -39.30 6.48 -15.27
C MET A 876 -39.92 5.11 -15.52
N ASP A 877 -41.25 5.03 -15.54
CA ASP A 877 -41.99 3.77 -15.63
C ASP A 877 -41.72 3.00 -16.93
N CYS A 878 -41.27 3.68 -17.99
CA CYS A 878 -40.86 3.07 -19.24
C CYS A 878 -39.51 2.32 -19.24
N GLY A 879 -38.65 2.53 -18.24
CA GLY A 879 -37.48 1.68 -18.00
C GLY A 879 -36.09 2.29 -18.22
N GLU A 880 -35.06 1.45 -18.33
CA GLU A 880 -33.67 1.90 -18.17
C GLU A 880 -33.19 2.70 -19.39
N GLY A 881 -33.12 4.03 -19.22
CA GLY A 881 -32.85 4.97 -20.31
C GLY A 881 -34.05 5.33 -21.17
N ASP A 882 -35.27 4.94 -20.79
CA ASP A 882 -36.51 5.28 -21.49
C ASP A 882 -37.45 6.10 -20.59
N ASN A 883 -37.64 7.38 -20.95
CA ASN A 883 -38.56 8.34 -20.32
C ASN A 883 -39.65 8.82 -21.30
N SER A 884 -40.08 7.96 -22.23
CA SER A 884 -41.08 8.29 -23.26
C SER A 884 -42.47 8.62 -22.70
N ASP A 885 -42.78 8.10 -21.51
CA ASP A 885 -43.94 8.41 -20.69
C ASP A 885 -44.05 9.91 -20.41
N GLU A 886 -42.96 10.49 -19.88
CA GLU A 886 -42.88 11.88 -19.40
C GLU A 886 -42.62 12.92 -20.51
N PHE A 887 -42.13 12.50 -21.68
CA PHE A 887 -41.69 13.42 -22.75
C PHE A 887 -42.82 14.26 -23.40
N LYS A 888 -44.10 14.00 -23.08
CA LYS A 888 -45.27 14.70 -23.64
C LYS A 888 -46.39 14.90 -22.61
N CYS A 889 -46.11 15.75 -21.63
CA CYS A 889 -47.05 16.14 -20.58
C CYS A 889 -47.56 17.58 -20.81
N ILE A 890 -48.88 17.73 -20.92
CA ILE A 890 -49.53 19.03 -21.10
C ILE A 890 -49.96 19.54 -19.72
N ASP A 891 -49.54 20.76 -19.37
CA ASP A 891 -49.67 21.30 -18.02
C ASP A 891 -51.08 21.87 -17.75
N ILE A 892 -52.01 20.99 -17.35
CA ILE A 892 -53.39 21.35 -17.01
C ILE A 892 -53.49 21.84 -15.54
N LYS A 893 -52.64 22.81 -15.15
CA LYS A 893 -52.73 23.53 -13.86
C LYS A 893 -52.97 25.04 -13.99
N ALA A 894 -53.04 25.58 -15.21
CA ALA A 894 -53.28 27.01 -15.47
C ALA A 894 -54.77 27.40 -15.66
N PHE A 895 -55.71 26.45 -15.55
CA PHE A 895 -57.14 26.67 -15.85
C PHE A 895 -58.04 26.28 -14.65
N LEU A 896 -58.24 27.21 -13.69
CA LEU A 896 -59.45 27.39 -12.86
C LEU A 896 -59.23 28.42 -11.72
N THR A 897 -59.34 29.72 -12.01
CA THR A 897 -59.88 30.77 -11.09
C THR A 897 -60.01 32.12 -11.79
N VAL A 898 -61.03 32.89 -11.39
CA VAL A 898 -61.55 34.16 -12.00
C VAL A 898 -62.28 34.90 -10.83
N PRO A 899 -62.51 36.24 -10.77
CA PRO A 899 -62.73 37.14 -11.92
C PRO A 899 -62.26 38.63 -11.80
N THR A 900 -62.73 39.45 -12.76
CA THR A 900 -62.72 40.94 -12.88
C THR A 900 -61.34 41.62 -13.07
N VAL A 901 -60.99 42.18 -14.25
CA VAL A 901 -61.52 43.38 -14.99
C VAL A 901 -61.04 44.69 -14.30
N VAL A 902 -60.19 45.54 -14.89
CA VAL A 902 -60.37 46.37 -16.12
C VAL A 902 -59.03 46.63 -16.89
N GLN A 903 -59.05 46.47 -18.24
CA GLN A 903 -58.31 47.16 -19.35
C GLN A 903 -56.80 47.61 -19.21
N ILE A 904 -56.02 47.91 -20.27
CA ILE A 904 -56.31 48.29 -21.67
C ILE A 904 -55.18 47.91 -22.68
N SER A 905 -55.52 47.69 -23.96
CA SER A 905 -54.72 47.79 -25.22
C SER A 905 -53.28 47.20 -25.33
N ARG A 906 -52.98 46.25 -26.25
CA ARG A 906 -52.70 46.37 -27.71
C ARG A 906 -51.36 47.09 -28.04
N LYS A 907 -50.60 46.79 -29.12
CA LYS A 907 -50.57 45.75 -30.20
C LYS A 907 -49.12 45.75 -30.77
N VAL A 908 -48.42 44.62 -31.01
CA VAL A 908 -48.35 43.78 -32.24
C VAL A 908 -47.24 44.17 -33.25
N GLU A 909 -46.53 43.15 -33.77
CA GLU A 909 -45.77 43.03 -35.06
C GLU A 909 -44.67 44.09 -35.39
N THR A 910 -43.70 43.87 -36.29
CA THR A 910 -43.42 42.74 -37.22
C THR A 910 -41.90 42.41 -37.28
N ARG A 911 -41.55 41.43 -38.10
CA ARG A 911 -40.18 40.95 -38.43
C ARG A 911 -39.69 41.54 -39.77
N GLU A 912 -38.41 41.27 -40.09
CA GLU A 912 -37.82 41.09 -41.45
C GLU A 912 -37.00 42.26 -42.04
N GLU A 913 -35.68 42.03 -42.16
CA GLU A 913 -34.74 42.21 -43.31
C GLU A 913 -34.76 43.52 -44.18
N ASP A 914 -33.65 44.00 -44.77
CA ASP A 914 -32.29 43.45 -44.91
C ASP A 914 -31.14 44.52 -44.89
N LYS A 915 -29.88 44.09 -45.08
CA LYS A 915 -28.64 44.87 -44.89
C LYS A 915 -28.41 46.01 -45.90
N THR A 916 -27.72 47.06 -45.44
CA THR A 916 -26.65 47.72 -46.22
C THR A 916 -25.35 47.76 -45.40
N MET A 917 -24.21 47.76 -46.10
CA MET A 917 -22.87 47.52 -45.55
C MET A 917 -22.12 48.82 -45.22
N ILE A 918 -21.32 48.82 -44.14
CA ILE A 918 -19.99 49.46 -43.94
C ILE A 918 -19.64 49.21 -42.45
N SER A 919 -18.83 48.23 -42.08
CA SER A 919 -17.39 48.11 -42.33
C SER A 919 -16.56 49.26 -41.75
N VAL A 920 -16.41 49.28 -40.41
CA VAL A 920 -15.27 49.83 -39.63
C VAL A 920 -15.48 49.66 -38.12
N GLY A 921 -16.71 49.80 -37.61
CA GLY A 921 -16.98 49.83 -36.16
C GLY A 921 -16.89 48.49 -35.41
N ILE A 922 -17.05 47.36 -36.09
CA ILE A 922 -17.25 46.04 -35.44
C ILE A 922 -15.95 45.48 -34.83
N THR A 923 -14.79 45.71 -35.46
CA THR A 923 -13.49 45.25 -34.97
C THR A 923 -13.08 45.93 -33.65
N ALA A 924 -13.41 47.22 -33.47
CA ALA A 924 -13.13 47.94 -32.23
C ALA A 924 -13.94 47.40 -31.04
N ALA A 925 -15.23 47.11 -31.25
CA ALA A 925 -16.12 46.62 -30.18
C ALA A 925 -15.69 45.24 -29.63
N ILE A 926 -15.26 44.33 -30.50
CA ILE A 926 -14.85 42.96 -30.11
C ILE A 926 -13.63 42.98 -29.19
N ILE A 927 -12.63 43.83 -29.47
CA ILE A 927 -11.41 43.95 -28.65
C ILE A 927 -11.75 44.45 -27.23
N VAL A 928 -12.62 45.46 -27.12
CA VAL A 928 -13.07 45.99 -25.82
C VAL A 928 -13.82 44.93 -25.00
N ILE A 929 -14.69 44.14 -25.63
CA ILE A 929 -15.43 43.06 -24.97
C ILE A 929 -14.49 41.97 -24.44
N ILE A 930 -13.45 41.60 -25.19
CA ILE A 930 -12.45 40.60 -24.76
C ILE A 930 -11.66 41.09 -23.53
N ILE A 931 -11.25 42.37 -23.51
CA ILE A 931 -10.54 42.97 -22.38
C ILE A 931 -11.43 43.04 -21.12
N LEU A 932 -12.70 43.38 -21.28
CA LEU A 932 -13.70 43.38 -20.19
C LEU A 932 -13.99 41.96 -19.67
N ALA A 933 -14.02 40.95 -20.54
CA ALA A 933 -14.18 39.56 -20.14
C ALA A 933 -12.96 39.04 -19.35
N ALA A 934 -11.74 39.32 -19.83
CA ALA A 934 -10.50 38.91 -19.16
C ALA A 934 -10.37 39.52 -17.75
N THR A 935 -10.64 40.82 -17.62
CA THR A 935 -10.61 41.52 -16.32
C THR A 935 -11.70 41.02 -15.36
N ALA A 936 -12.91 40.77 -15.84
CA ALA A 936 -13.98 40.18 -15.04
C ALA A 936 -13.63 38.77 -14.51
N ILE A 937 -12.99 37.93 -15.32
CA ILE A 937 -12.51 36.59 -14.92
C ILE A 937 -11.43 36.70 -13.84
N GLY A 938 -10.47 37.63 -13.99
CA GLY A 938 -9.43 37.90 -12.99
C GLY A 938 -10.01 38.27 -11.62
N VAL A 939 -10.93 39.24 -11.58
CA VAL A 939 -11.61 39.67 -10.34
C VAL A 939 -12.42 38.53 -9.71
N LYS A 940 -13.08 37.68 -10.52
CA LYS A 940 -13.83 36.51 -10.03
C LYS A 940 -12.91 35.45 -9.43
N ARG A 941 -11.72 35.23 -10.00
CA ARG A 941 -10.69 34.30 -9.48
C ARG A 941 -10.10 34.80 -8.15
N GLN A 942 -9.75 36.08 -8.03
CA GLN A 942 -9.27 36.65 -6.76
C GLN A 942 -10.34 36.64 -5.64
N ARG A 943 -11.61 36.97 -5.95
CA ARG A 943 -12.70 36.91 -4.97
C ARG A 943 -12.97 35.48 -4.47
N LYS A 944 -12.72 34.44 -5.28
CA LYS A 944 -12.81 33.03 -4.86
C LYS A 944 -11.65 32.64 -3.91
N MET A 945 -10.43 33.09 -4.19
CA MET A 945 -9.24 32.89 -3.34
C MET A 945 -9.41 33.53 -1.95
N ARG A 946 -9.87 34.79 -1.88
CA ARG A 946 -10.02 35.53 -0.61
C ARG A 946 -11.00 34.83 0.35
N ARG A 947 -12.17 34.42 -0.17
CA ARG A 947 -13.19 33.64 0.57
C ARG A 947 -12.72 32.24 1.00
N ALA A 948 -11.75 31.64 0.33
CA ALA A 948 -11.15 30.37 0.77
C ALA A 948 -10.21 30.60 1.96
N ARG A 949 -9.39 31.67 1.93
CA ARG A 949 -8.46 32.04 3.01
C ARG A 949 -9.19 32.41 4.31
N GLU A 950 -10.29 33.15 4.20
CA GLU A 950 -11.18 33.49 5.33
C GLU A 950 -11.81 32.24 5.98
N ARG A 951 -12.27 31.27 5.17
CA ARG A 951 -12.83 30.00 5.66
C ARG A 951 -11.80 29.10 6.35
N LEU A 952 -10.54 29.14 5.91
CA LEU A 952 -9.45 28.40 6.54
C LEU A 952 -9.07 29.02 7.89
N SER A 953 -8.93 30.36 7.94
CA SER A 953 -8.68 31.10 9.19
C SER A 953 -9.73 30.84 10.26
N ASN A 954 -11.02 30.90 9.89
CA ASN A 954 -12.11 30.65 10.84
C ASN A 954 -12.14 29.19 11.35
N ARG A 955 -11.71 28.20 10.55
CA ARG A 955 -11.55 26.81 11.02
C ARG A 955 -10.40 26.65 12.00
N ILE A 956 -9.28 27.34 11.77
CA ILE A 956 -8.12 27.31 12.66
C ILE A 956 -8.49 27.89 14.04
N HIS A 957 -9.18 29.04 14.09
CA HIS A 957 -9.67 29.60 15.36
C HIS A 957 -10.66 28.69 16.10
N LEU A 958 -11.60 28.05 15.39
CA LEU A 958 -12.56 27.11 16.00
C LEU A 958 -11.89 25.86 16.60
N ASN A 959 -10.84 25.34 15.95
CA ASN A 959 -10.08 24.21 16.47
C ASN A 959 -9.15 24.61 17.64
N ALA A 960 -8.53 25.79 17.58
CA ALA A 960 -7.72 26.32 18.67
C ALA A 960 -8.54 26.51 19.97
N ASN A 961 -9.75 27.04 19.88
CA ASN A 961 -10.63 27.19 21.05
C ASN A 961 -11.04 25.83 21.64
N ARG A 962 -11.33 24.82 20.81
CA ARG A 962 -11.65 23.46 21.30
C ARG A 962 -10.48 22.78 22.02
N LEU A 963 -9.25 23.01 21.58
CA LEU A 963 -8.05 22.53 22.29
C LEU A 963 -7.89 23.22 23.65
N ALA A 964 -8.15 24.53 23.72
CA ALA A 964 -8.11 25.31 24.97
C ALA A 964 -9.26 24.97 25.96
N GLU A 965 -10.36 24.39 25.48
CA GLU A 965 -11.42 23.83 26.33
C GLU A 965 -11.06 22.43 26.84
N HIS A 966 -10.40 21.58 26.03
CA HIS A 966 -9.92 20.27 26.48
C HIS A 966 -8.80 20.36 27.51
N SER A 967 -7.85 21.30 27.36
CA SER A 967 -6.79 21.56 28.35
C SER A 967 -7.26 22.32 29.61
N ARG A 968 -8.56 22.28 29.91
CA ARG A 968 -9.22 22.78 31.13
C ARG A 968 -10.20 21.78 31.74
N ALA A 969 -10.33 20.60 31.13
CA ALA A 969 -11.11 19.46 31.62
C ALA A 969 -10.23 18.24 31.95
N LEU A 970 -8.94 18.33 31.61
CA LEU A 970 -7.80 17.65 32.23
C LEU A 970 -7.11 18.65 33.17
#